data_AF-A0A239R0X2-F1
#
_entry.id   AF-A0A239R0X2-F1
#
_cell.length_a   1.000
_cell.length_b   1.000
_cell.length_c   1.000
_cell.angle_alpha   90.00
_cell.angle_beta   90.00
_cell.angle_gamma   90.00
#
_symmetry.space_group_name_H-M   'P 1'
#
loop_
_entity.id
_entity.type
_entity.pdbx_description
1 polymer ?
#
loop_
_entity_poly.entity_id
_entity_poly.type
_entity_poly.pdbx_seq_one_letter_code
_entity_poly.pdbx_strand_id
1 'polypeptide(L)'
;MSDNSRIAKRKTAYRSAEKKYKRDQELQRQFHRLNQAIPARKKKEPLTDNELTNLDGVYRETINLISKRMKSMEEIFDKVEDTKKKLDLIKPYIKNPELINNIKDENEKTAIQNEIQNKATYETDLNTYKTYRRNNQANYDYMMKLRKTLSKDLKTIDLCRKHKDHPSITQLYENSRSEQLVYDLTNTKKLGGAQNTRYFVQASDKKGFFSISKRGTTFNKQIADIKEKNIKKYGENSVFNVCGDEIRDVINELMNDKAFFMSGLSKAGKYTMAAYSEDGREDVLKSFRDILREKHSKKLLTTANMRMLSSSMNSIDSPEIFMSFIDLIEDTAKTINTCSVKKSVGIRTEAKVDKRNSAMSMVAGLIGCDKLIAKSVNMQIKDPSTGKIVSGTFMENAEGFDISNTDPSVMKKFNELSPIKLESILSLKKDIANLQVLDWICGNPDRHVANMFYKFDENGNLVGIQGIDNDSCFGKNNHSAIMNGIFLENMSVIPKETADKILKLDKESLKTMLYGYDLSTAEVNNALNRVNELQDKIIRDAEYFMDKPFGYIEDGRIRIMSDDELGNTSFFMDMMMGEKKDKEKTSQGCKAKNLFDLIGQEALDARILGENIALLKRDAFEEAGQVAKDNFDMGRAIEAMELSQRNTHFAHGQFGQMITALRDCKTTYEGFNEVLLEHKLPDEDNPKEVFRANTEKITEYLQKLQTAFDRCNDYLDTKVEADINKKSKSSNAYKRFHMAKNMKNRIQKTMDALHGITEKADRVAEYKTHLTEMDHISNKEFIKIGKAFRAQHVKNEKEVAKINAEKENQAQQAQQMQQVPQVQHVQ
;
A
#
# COMPACT_ATOMS: atom_id res chain seq x y z
N MET A 1 -13.59 21.59 21.32
CA MET A 1 -13.86 20.22 20.81
C MET A 1 -15.09 20.13 19.88
N SER A 2 -15.38 21.08 18.97
CA SER A 2 -16.63 20.96 18.20
C SER A 2 -16.62 21.63 16.83
N ASP A 3 -15.87 21.11 15.83
CA ASP A 3 -16.11 21.54 14.43
C ASP A 3 -16.15 20.51 13.29
N ASN A 4 -15.98 19.20 13.56
CA ASN A 4 -15.75 18.22 12.47
C ASN A 4 -16.89 17.24 12.08
N SER A 5 -18.17 17.47 12.41
CA SER A 5 -19.23 16.57 11.90
C SER A 5 -19.38 16.65 10.37
N ARG A 6 -19.59 15.53 9.65
CA ARG A 6 -19.78 15.50 8.18
C ARG A 6 -20.87 16.48 7.70
N ILE A 7 -21.94 16.61 8.48
CA ILE A 7 -23.04 17.56 8.25
C ILE A 7 -22.52 19.00 8.17
N ALA A 8 -21.71 19.43 9.15
CA ALA A 8 -21.12 20.76 9.16
C ALA A 8 -20.28 21.01 7.91
N LYS A 9 -19.57 19.99 7.41
CA LYS A 9 -18.75 20.10 6.20
C LYS A 9 -19.59 20.29 4.94
N ARG A 10 -20.71 19.56 4.82
CA ARG A 10 -21.68 19.78 3.73
C ARG A 10 -22.26 21.19 3.79
N LYS A 11 -22.69 21.62 4.96
CA LYS A 11 -23.17 22.98 5.19
C LYS A 11 -22.12 24.04 4.84
N THR A 12 -20.87 23.86 5.23
CA THR A 12 -19.76 24.77 4.86
C THR A 12 -19.54 24.80 3.35
N ALA A 13 -19.51 23.65 2.67
CA ALA A 13 -19.34 23.61 1.22
C ALA A 13 -20.48 24.36 0.50
N TYR A 14 -21.72 24.19 0.95
CA TYR A 14 -22.88 24.88 0.37
C TYR A 14 -22.90 26.37 0.69
N ARG A 15 -22.48 26.79 1.90
CA ARG A 15 -22.28 28.22 2.22
C ARG A 15 -21.14 28.85 1.41
N SER A 16 -20.06 28.12 1.15
CA SER A 16 -18.98 28.60 0.27
C SER A 16 -19.48 28.75 -1.16
N ALA A 17 -20.29 27.80 -1.66
CA ALA A 17 -20.93 27.91 -2.96
C ALA A 17 -21.90 29.10 -3.01
N GLU A 18 -22.75 29.27 -1.99
CA GLU A 18 -23.65 30.42 -1.81
C GLU A 18 -22.87 31.75 -1.89
N LYS A 19 -21.75 31.88 -1.17
CA LYS A 19 -20.88 33.06 -1.22
C LYS A 19 -20.21 33.25 -2.59
N LYS A 20 -19.70 32.17 -3.19
CA LYS A 20 -19.03 32.21 -4.50
C LYS A 20 -19.98 32.66 -5.60
N TYR A 21 -21.24 32.23 -5.54
CA TYR A 21 -22.27 32.57 -6.52
C TYR A 21 -23.14 33.74 -6.10
N LYS A 22 -22.68 34.66 -5.25
CA LYS A 22 -23.44 35.86 -4.81
C LYS A 22 -23.96 36.74 -5.96
N ARG A 23 -23.33 36.68 -7.15
CA ARG A 23 -23.75 37.42 -8.35
C ARG A 23 -24.82 36.66 -9.15
N ASP A 24 -24.90 35.34 -9.01
CA ASP A 24 -25.96 34.51 -9.57
C ASP A 24 -27.01 34.25 -8.49
N GLN A 25 -27.98 35.17 -8.40
CA GLN A 25 -29.02 35.18 -7.36
C GLN A 25 -29.85 33.89 -7.33
N GLU A 26 -29.95 33.17 -8.44
CA GLU A 26 -30.67 31.90 -8.55
C GLU A 26 -29.86 30.78 -7.88
N LEU A 27 -28.57 30.64 -8.25
CA LEU A 27 -27.66 29.69 -7.61
C LEU A 27 -27.48 29.98 -6.12
N GLN A 28 -27.31 31.25 -5.74
CA GLN A 28 -27.17 31.65 -4.35
C GLN A 28 -28.38 31.20 -3.52
N ARG A 29 -29.60 31.53 -3.96
CA ARG A 29 -30.84 31.13 -3.28
C ARG A 29 -30.96 29.61 -3.21
N GLN A 30 -30.57 28.90 -4.25
CA GLN A 30 -30.66 27.45 -4.27
C GLN A 30 -29.68 26.79 -3.30
N PHE A 31 -28.43 27.26 -3.21
CA PHE A 31 -27.49 26.77 -2.20
C PHE A 31 -27.90 27.14 -0.77
N HIS A 32 -28.54 28.29 -0.59
CA HIS A 32 -29.15 28.66 0.69
C HIS A 32 -30.24 27.66 1.11
N ARG A 33 -31.19 27.37 0.22
CA ARG A 33 -32.25 26.36 0.42
C ARG A 33 -31.67 24.98 0.71
N LEU A 34 -30.65 24.57 -0.05
CA LEU A 34 -29.94 23.31 0.17
C LEU A 34 -29.31 23.23 1.57
N ASN A 35 -28.68 24.31 2.02
CA ASN A 35 -28.08 24.38 3.35
C ASN A 35 -29.15 24.35 4.47
N GLN A 36 -30.34 24.92 4.25
CA GLN A 36 -31.48 24.86 5.17
C GLN A 36 -32.13 23.47 5.24
N ALA A 37 -32.24 22.77 4.11
CA ALA A 37 -32.87 21.45 4.02
C ALA A 37 -32.14 20.37 4.82
N ILE A 38 -30.84 20.56 5.06
CA ILE A 38 -30.03 19.63 5.86
C ILE A 38 -30.34 19.84 7.33
N PRO A 39 -30.75 18.81 8.09
CA PRO A 39 -31.09 18.94 9.50
C PRO A 39 -29.98 19.55 10.37
N ALA A 40 -30.37 20.01 11.55
CA ALA A 40 -29.44 20.58 12.51
C ALA A 40 -28.34 19.59 12.90
N ARG A 41 -27.14 20.12 13.09
CA ARG A 41 -25.88 19.38 13.27
C ARG A 41 -25.90 18.33 14.40
N LYS A 42 -26.68 18.57 15.45
CA LYS A 42 -26.72 17.73 16.66
C LYS A 42 -27.70 16.56 16.56
N LYS A 43 -28.49 16.47 15.48
CA LYS A 43 -29.45 15.37 15.30
C LYS A 43 -28.69 14.07 15.04
N LYS A 44 -28.63 13.21 16.05
CA LYS A 44 -28.13 11.82 15.94
C LYS A 44 -29.24 10.86 15.49
N GLU A 45 -30.48 11.31 15.53
CA GLU A 45 -31.65 10.54 15.17
C GLU A 45 -31.67 10.19 13.67
N PRO A 46 -32.28 9.05 13.32
CA PRO A 46 -32.73 8.72 11.97
C PRO A 46 -33.45 9.88 11.27
N LEU A 47 -33.24 10.00 9.95
CA LEU A 47 -34.02 10.89 9.10
C LEU A 47 -35.44 10.35 8.92
N THR A 48 -36.45 11.22 9.02
CA THR A 48 -37.85 10.88 8.70
C THR A 48 -38.07 10.81 7.18
N ASP A 49 -39.15 10.18 6.73
CA ASP A 49 -39.54 10.15 5.31
C ASP A 49 -39.73 11.56 4.73
N ASN A 50 -40.29 12.48 5.52
CA ASN A 50 -40.48 13.87 5.12
C ASN A 50 -39.14 14.59 4.95
N GLU A 51 -38.17 14.36 5.83
CA GLU A 51 -36.83 14.92 5.69
C GLU A 51 -36.08 14.35 4.48
N LEU A 52 -36.18 13.03 4.22
CA LEU A 52 -35.60 12.41 3.03
C LEU A 52 -36.22 12.94 1.74
N THR A 53 -37.55 13.12 1.72
CA THR A 53 -38.28 13.66 0.56
C THR A 53 -37.93 15.13 0.31
N ASN A 54 -37.82 15.94 1.37
CA ASN A 54 -37.37 17.33 1.25
C ASN A 54 -35.92 17.42 0.73
N LEU A 55 -35.02 16.58 1.26
CA LEU A 55 -33.65 16.51 0.76
C LEU A 55 -33.60 16.11 -0.71
N ASP A 56 -34.34 15.08 -1.13
CA ASP A 56 -34.43 14.65 -2.53
C ASP A 56 -34.81 15.81 -3.46
N GLY A 57 -35.90 16.51 -3.14
CA GLY A 57 -36.40 17.63 -3.94
C GLY A 57 -35.36 18.75 -4.09
N VAL A 58 -34.81 19.23 -2.97
CA VAL A 58 -33.85 20.35 -2.98
C VAL A 58 -32.53 19.96 -3.67
N TYR A 59 -32.08 18.70 -3.55
CA TYR A 59 -30.91 18.21 -4.26
C TYR A 59 -31.13 18.16 -5.79
N ARG A 60 -32.27 17.63 -6.26
CA ARG A 60 -32.61 17.57 -7.69
C ARG A 60 -32.68 18.95 -8.32
N GLU A 61 -33.38 19.87 -7.68
CA GLU A 61 -33.48 21.27 -8.13
C GLU A 61 -32.09 21.92 -8.24
N THR A 62 -31.23 21.71 -7.24
CA THR A 62 -29.87 22.27 -7.25
C THR A 62 -29.02 21.67 -8.37
N ILE A 63 -29.10 20.35 -8.58
CA ILE A 63 -28.38 19.66 -9.66
C ILE A 63 -28.84 20.19 -11.03
N ASN A 64 -30.14 20.30 -11.26
CA ASN A 64 -30.70 20.77 -12.51
C ASN A 64 -30.25 22.20 -12.82
N LEU A 65 -30.25 23.08 -11.82
CA LEU A 65 -29.79 24.46 -11.97
C LEU A 65 -28.29 24.54 -12.30
N ILE A 66 -27.45 23.76 -11.60
CA ILE A 66 -26.01 23.68 -11.92
C ILE A 66 -25.81 23.14 -13.33
N SER A 67 -26.51 22.08 -13.71
CA SER A 67 -26.44 21.49 -15.06
C SER A 67 -26.82 22.49 -16.15
N LYS A 68 -27.87 23.30 -15.94
CA LYS A 68 -28.26 24.36 -16.87
C LYS A 68 -27.14 25.39 -17.07
N ARG A 69 -26.50 25.85 -15.99
CA ARG A 69 -25.38 26.80 -16.06
C ARG A 69 -24.14 26.21 -16.72
N MET A 70 -23.82 24.95 -16.41
CA MET A 70 -22.72 24.24 -17.06
C MET A 70 -22.93 24.12 -18.56
N LYS A 71 -24.14 23.75 -19.01
CA LYS A 71 -24.47 23.65 -20.43
C LYS A 71 -24.28 24.98 -21.16
N SER A 72 -24.72 26.10 -20.57
CA SER A 72 -24.50 27.43 -21.16
C SER A 72 -23.02 27.81 -21.26
N MET A 73 -22.15 27.29 -20.37
CA MET A 73 -20.70 27.49 -20.49
C MET A 73 -20.10 26.59 -21.57
N GLU A 74 -20.53 25.33 -21.65
CA GLU A 74 -20.12 24.37 -22.68
C GLU A 74 -20.45 24.88 -24.09
N GLU A 75 -21.65 25.41 -24.31
CA GLU A 75 -22.04 26.03 -25.59
C GLU A 75 -21.10 27.16 -26.03
N ILE A 76 -20.51 27.91 -25.08
CA ILE A 76 -19.50 28.94 -25.39
C ILE A 76 -18.12 28.31 -25.61
N PHE A 77 -17.79 27.23 -24.90
CA PHE A 77 -16.53 26.51 -25.10
C PHE A 77 -16.51 25.81 -26.45
N ASP A 78 -17.63 25.29 -26.92
CA ASP A 78 -17.78 24.68 -28.24
C ASP A 78 -17.61 25.73 -29.34
N LYS A 79 -18.13 26.95 -29.14
CA LYS A 79 -17.86 28.10 -30.04
C LYS A 79 -16.36 28.42 -30.16
N VAL A 80 -15.56 28.24 -29.10
CA VAL A 80 -14.09 28.39 -29.20
C VAL A 80 -13.53 27.40 -30.22
N GLU A 81 -13.95 26.14 -30.14
CA GLU A 81 -13.43 25.07 -30.98
C GLU A 81 -13.92 25.22 -32.43
N ASP A 82 -15.19 25.59 -32.63
CA ASP A 82 -15.75 25.83 -33.95
C ASP A 82 -15.12 27.05 -34.64
N THR A 83 -14.97 28.18 -33.94
CA THR A 83 -14.27 29.36 -34.51
C THR A 83 -12.80 29.04 -34.82
N LYS A 84 -12.14 28.24 -33.98
CA LYS A 84 -10.76 27.78 -34.24
C LYS A 84 -10.69 26.90 -35.50
N LYS A 85 -11.61 25.95 -35.67
CA LYS A 85 -11.71 25.13 -36.89
C LYS A 85 -11.90 25.96 -38.15
N LYS A 86 -12.78 26.98 -38.11
CA LYS A 86 -12.98 27.91 -39.24
C LYS A 86 -11.70 28.67 -39.59
N LEU A 87 -10.98 29.16 -38.58
CA LEU A 87 -9.69 29.83 -38.78
C LEU A 87 -8.62 28.89 -39.35
N ASP A 88 -8.54 27.67 -38.85
CA ASP A 88 -7.59 26.66 -39.35
C ASP A 88 -7.91 26.25 -40.80
N LEU A 89 -9.20 26.21 -41.19
CA LEU A 89 -9.65 25.93 -42.56
C LEU A 89 -9.18 26.99 -43.58
N ILE A 90 -9.30 28.27 -43.25
CA ILE A 90 -8.91 29.37 -44.16
C ILE A 90 -7.40 29.68 -44.13
N LYS A 91 -6.68 29.16 -43.14
CA LYS A 91 -5.24 29.43 -42.92
C LYS A 91 -4.34 29.15 -44.13
N PRO A 92 -4.51 28.05 -44.90
CA PRO A 92 -3.69 27.80 -46.09
C PRO A 92 -3.92 28.84 -47.19
N TYR A 93 -5.17 29.24 -47.42
CA TYR A 93 -5.55 30.21 -48.44
C TYR A 93 -5.10 31.64 -48.10
N ILE A 94 -5.07 31.99 -46.81
CA ILE A 94 -4.48 33.26 -46.36
C ILE A 94 -2.96 33.28 -46.62
N LYS A 95 -2.27 32.15 -46.38
CA LYS A 95 -0.83 32.04 -46.61
C LYS A 95 -0.47 32.01 -48.10
N ASN A 96 -1.33 31.44 -48.94
CA ASN A 96 -1.15 31.39 -50.38
C ASN A 96 -2.49 31.67 -51.11
N PRO A 97 -2.78 32.94 -51.44
CA PRO A 97 -4.02 33.33 -52.10
C PRO A 97 -4.24 32.69 -53.48
N GLU A 98 -3.17 32.27 -54.17
CA GLU A 98 -3.30 31.61 -55.49
C GLU A 98 -4.05 30.27 -55.41
N LEU A 99 -4.06 29.62 -54.24
CA LEU A 99 -4.82 28.40 -54.00
C LEU A 99 -6.32 28.58 -54.21
N ILE A 100 -6.84 29.81 -54.05
CA ILE A 100 -8.26 30.12 -54.28
C ILE A 100 -8.61 30.03 -55.78
N ASN A 101 -7.68 30.44 -56.66
CA ASN A 101 -7.90 30.40 -58.11
C ASN A 101 -7.90 28.97 -58.67
N ASN A 102 -7.36 28.01 -57.91
CA ASN A 102 -7.30 26.60 -58.29
C ASN A 102 -8.57 25.82 -57.93
N ILE A 103 -9.53 26.44 -57.23
CA ILE A 103 -10.80 25.82 -56.85
C ILE A 103 -11.75 25.85 -58.07
N LYS A 104 -12.11 24.67 -58.58
CA LYS A 104 -12.93 24.52 -59.79
C LYS A 104 -14.42 24.78 -59.56
N ASP A 105 -14.91 24.53 -58.35
CA ASP A 105 -16.29 24.82 -57.97
C ASP A 105 -16.40 26.29 -57.52
N GLU A 106 -17.08 27.12 -58.32
CA GLU A 106 -17.26 28.54 -58.03
C GLU A 106 -18.06 28.79 -56.73
N ASN A 107 -18.91 27.85 -56.30
CA ASN A 107 -19.62 27.97 -55.02
C ASN A 107 -18.66 27.77 -53.85
N GLU A 108 -17.78 26.77 -53.93
CA GLU A 108 -16.76 26.48 -52.91
C GLU A 108 -15.74 27.64 -52.83
N LYS A 109 -15.32 28.16 -53.99
CA LYS A 109 -14.43 29.31 -54.10
C LYS A 109 -15.05 30.55 -53.45
N THR A 110 -16.32 30.84 -53.76
CA THR A 110 -17.07 31.95 -53.15
C THR A 110 -17.21 31.74 -51.63
N ALA A 111 -17.48 30.51 -51.18
CA ALA A 111 -17.58 30.19 -49.76
C ALA A 111 -16.26 30.46 -49.01
N ILE A 112 -15.12 30.04 -49.56
CA ILE A 112 -13.80 30.29 -48.96
C ILE A 112 -13.47 31.78 -48.95
N GLN A 113 -13.78 32.51 -50.01
CA GLN A 113 -13.59 33.96 -50.06
C GLN A 113 -14.44 34.68 -48.99
N ASN A 114 -15.69 34.27 -48.79
CA ASN A 114 -16.56 34.80 -47.74
C ASN A 114 -16.02 34.49 -46.33
N GLU A 115 -15.53 33.27 -46.10
CA GLU A 115 -14.91 32.90 -44.82
C GLU A 115 -13.60 33.68 -44.55
N ILE A 116 -12.81 33.98 -45.59
CA ILE A 116 -11.62 34.85 -45.48
C ILE A 116 -12.01 36.29 -45.12
N GLN A 117 -13.07 36.84 -45.71
CA GLN A 117 -13.59 38.17 -45.33
C GLN A 117 -14.01 38.22 -43.85
N ASN A 118 -14.50 37.10 -43.30
CA ASN A 118 -14.88 36.98 -41.89
C ASN A 118 -13.70 36.73 -40.94
N LYS A 119 -12.45 36.64 -41.42
CA LYS A 119 -11.26 36.33 -40.59
C LYS A 119 -11.14 37.24 -39.38
N ALA A 120 -11.21 38.56 -39.56
CA ALA A 120 -11.05 39.53 -38.47
C ALA A 120 -12.11 39.34 -37.37
N THR A 121 -13.34 39.01 -37.78
CA THR A 121 -14.44 38.66 -36.88
C THR A 121 -14.12 37.37 -36.12
N TYR A 122 -13.64 36.32 -36.79
CA TYR A 122 -13.26 35.07 -36.14
C TYR A 122 -12.09 35.20 -35.16
N GLU A 123 -11.08 36.01 -35.48
CA GLU A 123 -9.97 36.27 -34.56
C GLU A 123 -10.44 37.02 -33.31
N THR A 124 -11.33 38.00 -33.50
CA THR A 124 -11.96 38.76 -32.40
C THR A 124 -12.83 37.84 -31.52
N ASP A 125 -13.66 37.02 -32.14
CA ASP A 125 -14.50 36.03 -31.47
C ASP A 125 -13.66 35.01 -30.71
N LEU A 126 -12.61 34.45 -31.34
CA LEU A 126 -11.74 33.46 -30.72
C LEU A 126 -11.04 34.03 -29.48
N ASN A 127 -10.56 35.27 -29.56
CA ASN A 127 -9.93 35.94 -28.41
C ASN A 127 -10.94 36.22 -27.29
N THR A 128 -12.16 36.64 -27.65
CA THR A 128 -13.27 36.83 -26.72
C THR A 128 -13.63 35.54 -26.01
N TYR A 129 -13.84 34.44 -26.77
CA TYR A 129 -14.19 33.14 -26.20
C TYR A 129 -13.04 32.49 -25.42
N LYS A 130 -11.78 32.63 -25.85
CA LYS A 130 -10.61 32.18 -25.07
C LYS A 130 -10.51 32.91 -23.73
N THR A 131 -10.74 34.21 -23.73
CA THR A 131 -10.76 35.02 -22.50
C THR A 131 -11.91 34.58 -21.60
N TYR A 132 -13.10 34.38 -22.16
CA TYR A 132 -14.25 33.84 -21.43
C TYR A 132 -13.94 32.47 -20.82
N ARG A 133 -13.38 31.53 -21.59
CA ARG A 133 -13.01 30.18 -21.11
C ARG A 133 -11.98 30.26 -20.00
N ARG A 134 -10.91 31.04 -20.16
CA ARG A 134 -9.90 31.23 -19.11
C ARG A 134 -10.52 31.77 -17.82
N ASN A 135 -11.43 32.74 -17.93
CA ASN A 135 -12.09 33.36 -16.78
C ASN A 135 -13.14 32.45 -16.12
N ASN A 136 -13.71 31.49 -16.85
CA ASN A 136 -14.79 30.63 -16.36
C ASN A 136 -14.42 29.17 -16.12
N GLN A 137 -13.25 28.70 -16.56
CA GLN A 137 -12.83 27.30 -16.39
C GLN A 137 -12.87 26.87 -14.92
N ALA A 138 -12.30 27.67 -14.02
CA ALA A 138 -12.32 27.40 -12.59
C ALA A 138 -13.74 27.39 -11.98
N ASN A 139 -14.69 28.11 -12.58
CA ASN A 139 -16.10 28.07 -12.16
C ASN A 139 -16.79 26.81 -12.67
N TYR A 140 -16.54 26.43 -13.93
CA TYR A 140 -17.05 25.21 -14.54
C TYR A 140 -16.56 23.96 -13.78
N ASP A 141 -15.26 23.87 -13.49
CA ASP A 141 -14.67 22.75 -12.74
C ASP A 141 -15.26 22.65 -11.32
N TYR A 142 -15.48 23.79 -10.68
CA TYR A 142 -16.11 23.85 -9.36
C TYR A 142 -17.59 23.42 -9.40
N MET A 143 -18.35 23.84 -10.42
CA MET A 143 -19.73 23.39 -10.65
C MET A 143 -19.79 21.88 -10.91
N MET A 144 -18.91 21.34 -11.76
CA MET A 144 -18.82 19.92 -12.04
C MET A 144 -18.57 19.11 -10.76
N LYS A 145 -17.66 19.58 -9.91
CA LYS A 145 -17.35 18.97 -8.62
C LYS A 145 -18.56 18.98 -7.68
N LEU A 146 -19.27 20.11 -7.57
CA LEU A 146 -20.50 20.21 -6.77
C LEU A 146 -21.59 19.30 -7.30
N ARG A 147 -21.85 19.31 -8.62
CA ARG A 147 -22.83 18.44 -9.29
C ARG A 147 -22.55 16.97 -8.99
N LYS A 148 -21.33 16.49 -9.23
CA LYS A 148 -20.92 15.10 -8.96
C LYS A 148 -21.14 14.71 -7.49
N THR A 149 -20.87 15.65 -6.58
CA THR A 149 -21.07 15.47 -5.15
C THR A 149 -22.55 15.36 -4.78
N LEU A 150 -23.39 16.26 -5.30
CA LEU A 150 -24.82 16.25 -5.09
C LEU A 150 -25.47 15.01 -5.69
N SER A 151 -25.07 14.59 -6.89
CA SER A 151 -25.59 13.37 -7.53
C SER A 151 -25.31 12.10 -6.72
N LYS A 152 -24.15 12.02 -6.07
CA LYS A 152 -23.83 10.92 -5.15
C LYS A 152 -24.74 10.91 -3.93
N ASP A 153 -24.89 12.07 -3.28
CA ASP A 153 -25.79 12.23 -2.13
C ASP A 153 -27.25 11.90 -2.53
N LEU A 154 -27.71 12.37 -3.69
CA LEU A 154 -29.04 12.10 -4.24
C LEU A 154 -29.27 10.61 -4.49
N LYS A 155 -28.32 9.90 -5.12
CA LYS A 155 -28.43 8.44 -5.34
C LYS A 155 -28.62 7.68 -4.02
N THR A 156 -27.98 8.13 -2.94
CA THR A 156 -28.16 7.53 -1.63
C THR A 156 -29.48 7.89 -0.99
N ILE A 157 -29.94 9.13 -1.13
CA ILE A 157 -31.29 9.53 -0.70
C ILE A 157 -32.33 8.63 -1.40
N ASP A 158 -32.21 8.42 -2.71
CA ASP A 158 -33.08 7.54 -3.50
C ASP A 158 -33.08 6.10 -2.98
N LEU A 159 -31.90 5.54 -2.68
CA LEU A 159 -31.78 4.19 -2.11
C LEU A 159 -32.43 4.10 -0.73
N CYS A 160 -32.19 5.09 0.14
CA CYS A 160 -32.81 5.12 1.47
C CYS A 160 -34.33 5.16 1.37
N ARG A 161 -34.89 6.00 0.49
CA ARG A 161 -36.34 6.05 0.25
C ARG A 161 -36.88 4.73 -0.32
N LYS A 162 -36.19 4.15 -1.30
CA LYS A 162 -36.59 2.88 -1.93
C LYS A 162 -36.63 1.73 -0.93
N HIS A 163 -35.71 1.69 0.03
CA HIS A 163 -35.60 0.62 1.02
C HIS A 163 -36.27 0.92 2.36
N LYS A 164 -36.86 2.12 2.52
CA LYS A 164 -37.36 2.63 3.81
C LYS A 164 -36.28 2.58 4.90
N ASP A 165 -35.04 2.85 4.50
CA ASP A 165 -33.91 2.98 5.42
C ASP A 165 -33.83 4.42 5.91
N HIS A 166 -33.78 4.59 7.23
CA HIS A 166 -33.74 5.90 7.88
C HIS A 166 -32.36 6.13 8.52
N PRO A 167 -31.29 6.36 7.73
CA PRO A 167 -30.00 6.67 8.33
C PRO A 167 -30.06 8.01 9.05
N SER A 168 -29.20 8.22 10.03
CA SER A 168 -28.87 9.58 10.45
C SER A 168 -28.28 10.35 9.25
N ILE A 169 -28.42 11.67 9.23
CA ILE A 169 -27.83 12.50 8.16
C ILE A 169 -26.31 12.31 8.02
N THR A 170 -25.62 11.94 9.11
CA THR A 170 -24.19 11.60 9.05
C THR A 170 -23.98 10.31 8.26
N GLN A 171 -24.72 9.26 8.58
CA GLN A 171 -24.70 7.97 7.88
C GLN A 171 -25.08 8.13 6.41
N LEU A 172 -26.09 8.95 6.08
CA LEU A 172 -26.47 9.22 4.70
C LEU A 172 -25.27 9.73 3.86
N TYR A 173 -24.52 10.70 4.39
CA TYR A 173 -23.31 11.21 3.73
C TYR A 173 -22.10 10.27 3.80
N GLU A 174 -22.10 9.25 4.67
CA GLU A 174 -21.12 8.16 4.60
C GLU A 174 -21.48 7.20 3.46
N ASN A 175 -22.75 6.83 3.38
CA ASN A 175 -23.29 5.90 2.40
C ASN A 175 -23.17 6.47 0.98
N SER A 176 -23.37 7.78 0.79
CA SER A 176 -23.21 8.44 -0.54
C SER A 176 -21.79 8.46 -1.08
N ARG A 177 -20.81 8.24 -0.22
CA ARG A 177 -19.41 8.20 -0.60
C ARG A 177 -18.84 6.78 -0.62
N SER A 178 -19.67 5.79 -0.29
CA SER A 178 -19.28 4.39 -0.25
C SER A 178 -19.87 3.67 -1.44
N GLU A 179 -19.05 2.84 -2.10
CA GLU A 179 -19.56 1.87 -3.05
C GLU A 179 -20.34 0.79 -2.31
N GLN A 180 -21.30 0.16 -2.98
CA GLN A 180 -22.12 -0.90 -2.40
C GLN A 180 -21.83 -2.20 -3.13
N LEU A 181 -21.67 -3.29 -2.38
CA LEU A 181 -21.47 -4.63 -2.91
C LEU A 181 -22.27 -5.64 -2.08
N VAL A 182 -22.83 -6.66 -2.71
CA VAL A 182 -23.41 -7.81 -2.01
C VAL A 182 -22.38 -8.94 -2.09
N TYR A 183 -21.87 -9.41 -0.94
CA TYR A 183 -20.80 -10.42 -0.92
C TYR A 183 -20.76 -11.18 0.41
N ASP A 184 -20.56 -12.50 0.37
CA ASP A 184 -20.51 -13.36 1.56
C ASP A 184 -19.16 -13.30 2.25
N LEU A 185 -19.07 -12.49 3.31
CA LEU A 185 -17.86 -12.34 4.11
C LEU A 185 -17.59 -13.52 5.05
N THR A 186 -18.58 -14.38 5.31
CA THR A 186 -18.45 -15.50 6.25
C THR A 186 -17.54 -16.59 5.69
N ASN A 187 -17.69 -16.90 4.41
CA ASN A 187 -16.92 -17.94 3.71
C ASN A 187 -15.68 -17.40 2.98
N THR A 188 -15.39 -16.10 3.12
CA THR A 188 -14.28 -15.45 2.44
C THR A 188 -12.95 -15.63 3.17
N LYS A 189 -11.85 -15.84 2.42
CA LYS A 189 -10.49 -15.92 2.94
C LYS A 189 -10.11 -14.60 3.65
N LYS A 190 -9.71 -14.72 4.92
CA LYS A 190 -9.23 -13.62 5.76
C LYS A 190 -7.70 -13.56 5.72
N LEU A 191 -7.16 -12.35 5.69
CA LEU A 191 -5.72 -12.07 5.70
C LEU A 191 -5.41 -10.97 6.72
N GLY A 192 -4.19 -10.99 7.27
CA GLY A 192 -3.73 -10.03 8.27
C GLY A 192 -4.33 -10.27 9.67
N GLY A 193 -4.40 -9.22 10.49
CA GLY A 193 -4.98 -9.31 11.85
C GLY A 193 -4.41 -8.35 12.89
N ALA A 194 -3.22 -7.78 12.67
CA ALA A 194 -2.61 -6.85 13.62
C ALA A 194 -3.31 -5.47 13.61
N GLN A 195 -3.39 -4.82 12.44
CA GLN A 195 -4.05 -3.52 12.29
C GLN A 195 -5.47 -3.65 11.73
N ASN A 196 -5.61 -4.43 10.66
CA ASN A 196 -6.82 -4.61 9.90
C ASN A 196 -6.97 -6.11 9.55
N THR A 197 -8.20 -6.62 9.64
CA THR A 197 -8.57 -7.89 9.02
C THR A 197 -9.03 -7.59 7.60
N ARG A 198 -8.37 -8.19 6.61
CA ARG A 198 -8.66 -8.02 5.18
C ARG A 198 -9.40 -9.26 4.66
N TYR A 199 -10.41 -9.06 3.84
CA TYR A 199 -11.20 -10.10 3.20
C TYR A 199 -10.89 -10.08 1.71
N PHE A 200 -10.47 -11.20 1.13
CA PHE A 200 -10.24 -11.26 -0.32
C PHE A 200 -11.58 -11.33 -1.05
N VAL A 201 -11.97 -10.24 -1.70
CA VAL A 201 -13.25 -10.11 -2.40
C VAL A 201 -13.04 -10.29 -3.89
N GLN A 202 -13.74 -11.26 -4.46
CA GLN A 202 -13.76 -11.54 -5.90
C GLN A 202 -15.21 -11.57 -6.41
N ALA A 203 -15.66 -10.46 -7.00
CA ALA A 203 -16.93 -10.28 -7.68
C ALA A 203 -16.70 -9.99 -9.19
N SER A 204 -17.76 -9.95 -10.00
CA SER A 204 -17.67 -9.85 -11.46
C SER A 204 -16.85 -8.68 -11.99
N ASP A 205 -16.88 -7.53 -11.32
CA ASP A 205 -16.19 -6.29 -11.71
C ASP A 205 -15.15 -5.84 -10.66
N LYS A 206 -14.92 -6.65 -9.61
CA LYS A 206 -14.10 -6.26 -8.47
C LYS A 206 -13.26 -7.44 -7.96
N LYS A 207 -11.95 -7.28 -7.98
CA LYS A 207 -11.00 -8.21 -7.37
C LYS A 207 -10.05 -7.42 -6.48
N GLY A 208 -9.98 -7.78 -5.20
CA GLY A 208 -9.16 -7.04 -4.25
C GLY A 208 -9.40 -7.41 -2.79
N PHE A 209 -9.07 -6.50 -1.89
CA PHE A 209 -9.12 -6.73 -0.45
C PHE A 209 -10.04 -5.71 0.23
N PHE A 210 -11.02 -6.22 0.99
CA PHE A 210 -11.91 -5.41 1.81
C PHE A 210 -11.44 -5.41 3.27
N SER A 211 -11.09 -4.25 3.79
CA SER A 211 -10.71 -4.05 5.20
C SER A 211 -11.90 -3.48 5.97
N ILE A 212 -12.35 -4.17 7.02
CA ILE A 212 -13.47 -3.68 7.84
C ILE A 212 -13.06 -2.40 8.58
N SER A 213 -13.87 -1.35 8.46
CA SER A 213 -13.60 -0.08 9.12
C SER A 213 -13.97 -0.15 10.60
N LYS A 214 -12.95 -0.34 11.44
CA LYS A 214 -13.06 -0.36 12.90
C LYS A 214 -12.33 0.84 13.49
N ARG A 215 -12.87 1.41 14.57
CA ARG A 215 -12.07 2.35 15.38
C ARG A 215 -10.94 1.56 16.01
N GLY A 216 -9.74 2.13 15.99
CA GLY A 216 -8.62 1.54 16.72
C GLY A 216 -8.92 1.42 18.21
N THR A 217 -8.24 0.50 18.87
CA THR A 217 -8.34 0.26 20.31
C THR A 217 -7.06 0.70 21.00
N THR A 218 -7.13 0.99 22.30
CA THR A 218 -5.93 1.31 23.09
C THR A 218 -5.02 0.10 23.19
N PHE A 219 -3.72 0.33 23.40
CA PHE A 219 -2.73 -0.74 23.58
C PHE A 219 -3.18 -1.75 24.65
N ASN A 220 -3.59 -1.27 25.83
CA ASN A 220 -4.06 -2.13 26.93
C ASN A 220 -5.26 -3.00 26.55
N LYS A 221 -6.19 -2.46 25.74
CA LYS A 221 -7.33 -3.25 25.24
C LYS A 221 -6.86 -4.33 24.26
N GLN A 222 -5.94 -4.01 23.37
CA GLN A 222 -5.36 -5.00 22.45
C GLN A 222 -4.65 -6.13 23.21
N ILE A 223 -3.88 -5.80 24.26
CA ILE A 223 -3.23 -6.79 25.12
C ILE A 223 -4.26 -7.65 25.89
N ALA A 224 -5.39 -7.06 26.31
CA ALA A 224 -6.49 -7.81 26.93
C ALA A 224 -7.14 -8.79 25.93
N ASP A 225 -7.40 -8.35 24.69
CA ASP A 225 -7.94 -9.18 23.62
C ASP A 225 -6.96 -10.35 23.27
N ILE A 226 -5.65 -10.09 23.28
CA ILE A 226 -4.61 -11.11 23.08
C ILE A 226 -4.62 -12.12 24.24
N LYS A 227 -4.72 -11.66 25.50
CA LYS A 227 -4.83 -12.54 26.67
C LYS A 227 -6.06 -13.45 26.56
N GLU A 228 -7.23 -12.90 26.26
CA GLU A 228 -8.46 -13.69 26.09
C GLU A 228 -8.33 -14.72 24.96
N LYS A 229 -7.79 -14.31 23.80
CA LYS A 229 -7.52 -15.20 22.67
C LYS A 229 -6.58 -16.34 23.05
N ASN A 230 -5.52 -16.03 23.80
CA ASN A 230 -4.51 -16.99 24.23
C ASN A 230 -5.09 -18.01 25.23
N ILE A 231 -5.77 -17.54 26.29
CA ILE A 231 -6.44 -18.41 27.27
C ILE A 231 -7.47 -19.31 26.58
N LYS A 232 -8.28 -18.75 25.67
CA LYS A 232 -9.27 -19.52 24.92
C LYS A 232 -8.64 -20.62 24.05
N LYS A 233 -7.43 -20.39 23.52
CA LYS A 233 -6.74 -21.33 22.63
C LYS A 233 -6.04 -22.47 23.40
N TYR A 234 -5.40 -22.13 24.53
CA TYR A 234 -4.52 -23.04 25.27
C TYR A 234 -5.11 -23.57 26.58
N GLY A 235 -6.23 -23.03 27.07
CA GLY A 235 -6.87 -23.48 28.31
C GLY A 235 -5.92 -23.33 29.51
N GLU A 236 -5.84 -24.36 30.35
CA GLU A 236 -4.94 -24.39 31.52
C GLU A 236 -3.46 -24.25 31.14
N ASN A 237 -3.07 -24.69 29.94
CA ASN A 237 -1.70 -24.55 29.41
C ASN A 237 -1.41 -23.15 28.83
N SER A 238 -2.34 -22.19 28.97
CA SER A 238 -2.05 -20.81 28.63
C SER A 238 -0.94 -20.28 29.54
N VAL A 239 0.03 -19.60 28.95
CA VAL A 239 1.12 -18.93 29.70
C VAL A 239 0.58 -17.94 30.73
N PHE A 240 -0.62 -17.39 30.55
CA PHE A 240 -1.26 -16.53 31.55
C PHE A 240 -1.82 -17.30 32.75
N ASN A 241 -2.26 -18.54 32.56
CA ASN A 241 -2.78 -19.37 33.64
C ASN A 241 -1.63 -20.00 34.45
N VAL A 242 -0.48 -20.22 33.82
CA VAL A 242 0.71 -20.78 34.47
C VAL A 242 1.58 -19.70 35.11
N CYS A 243 1.94 -18.67 34.35
CA CYS A 243 2.90 -17.66 34.78
C CYS A 243 2.25 -16.40 35.38
N GLY A 244 0.91 -16.29 35.36
CA GLY A 244 0.18 -15.11 35.80
C GLY A 244 0.22 -13.93 34.82
N ASP A 245 -0.12 -12.74 35.30
CA ASP A 245 -0.05 -11.50 34.48
C ASP A 245 1.37 -10.94 34.38
N GLU A 246 2.30 -11.42 35.22
CA GLU A 246 3.72 -11.09 35.27
C GLU A 246 4.45 -11.44 33.96
N ILE A 247 3.91 -12.39 33.18
CA ILE A 247 4.46 -12.72 31.85
C ILE A 247 4.46 -11.50 30.92
N ARG A 248 3.57 -10.53 31.15
CA ARG A 248 3.56 -9.26 30.39
C ARG A 248 4.83 -8.46 30.62
N ASP A 249 5.37 -8.48 31.83
CA ASP A 249 6.60 -7.78 32.16
C ASP A 249 7.80 -8.44 31.48
N VAL A 250 7.82 -9.77 31.38
CA VAL A 250 8.82 -10.50 30.58
C VAL A 250 8.80 -10.01 29.14
N ILE A 251 7.62 -9.95 28.54
CA ILE A 251 7.47 -9.54 27.14
C ILE A 251 7.84 -8.08 26.95
N ASN A 252 7.38 -7.18 27.82
CA ASN A 252 7.73 -5.77 27.74
C ASN A 252 9.26 -5.59 27.77
N GLU A 253 9.95 -6.34 28.63
CA GLU A 253 11.40 -6.29 28.69
C GLU A 253 12.08 -6.88 27.47
N LEU A 254 11.62 -8.02 26.95
CA LEU A 254 12.15 -8.58 25.71
C LEU A 254 11.95 -7.61 24.53
N MET A 255 10.76 -6.99 24.42
CA MET A 255 10.41 -6.09 23.31
C MET A 255 11.10 -4.72 23.39
N ASN A 256 11.56 -4.32 24.57
CA ASN A 256 12.38 -3.13 24.74
C ASN A 256 13.81 -3.31 24.19
N ASP A 257 14.25 -4.56 23.92
CA ASP A 257 15.47 -4.81 23.18
C ASP A 257 15.22 -4.75 21.67
N LYS A 258 15.87 -3.81 20.98
CA LYS A 258 15.63 -3.57 19.54
C LYS A 258 16.05 -4.76 18.67
N ALA A 259 17.14 -5.43 19.00
CA ALA A 259 17.63 -6.57 18.20
C ALA A 259 16.69 -7.77 18.36
N PHE A 260 16.21 -8.01 19.58
CA PHE A 260 15.18 -9.01 19.85
C PHE A 260 13.88 -8.65 19.15
N PHE A 261 13.37 -7.43 19.27
CA PHE A 261 12.13 -7.01 18.63
C PHE A 261 12.14 -7.25 17.11
N MET A 262 13.24 -6.86 16.45
CA MET A 262 13.40 -7.03 15.00
C MET A 262 13.58 -8.49 14.59
N SER A 263 14.32 -9.29 15.37
CA SER A 263 14.64 -10.68 15.00
C SER A 263 13.65 -11.71 15.52
N GLY A 264 12.94 -11.43 16.61
CA GLY A 264 11.97 -12.34 17.23
C GLY A 264 10.74 -12.56 16.35
N LEU A 265 10.27 -11.49 15.69
CA LEU A 265 9.18 -11.56 14.73
C LEU A 265 9.52 -12.44 13.52
N SER A 266 10.76 -12.37 13.01
CA SER A 266 11.19 -13.19 11.87
C SER A 266 11.58 -14.62 12.26
N LYS A 267 11.73 -14.92 13.56
CA LYS A 267 12.10 -16.23 14.10
C LYS A 267 10.93 -17.04 14.68
N ALA A 268 9.69 -16.55 14.60
CA ALA A 268 8.53 -17.22 15.20
C ALA A 268 8.37 -18.69 14.75
N GLY A 269 8.59 -18.99 13.46
CA GLY A 269 8.60 -20.37 12.94
C GLY A 269 9.72 -21.22 13.56
N LYS A 270 10.94 -20.67 13.64
CA LYS A 270 12.09 -21.33 14.28
C LYS A 270 11.85 -21.61 15.76
N TYR A 271 11.27 -20.65 16.50
CA TYR A 271 10.92 -20.86 17.90
C TYR A 271 9.81 -21.90 18.05
N THR A 272 8.79 -21.87 17.20
CA THR A 272 7.71 -22.86 17.18
C THR A 272 8.26 -24.29 16.99
N MET A 273 9.23 -24.48 16.10
CA MET A 273 9.89 -25.78 15.94
C MET A 273 10.63 -26.23 17.20
N ALA A 274 11.30 -25.29 17.88
CA ALA A 274 12.05 -25.57 19.10
C ALA A 274 11.16 -26.00 20.27
N ALA A 275 9.85 -25.80 20.21
CA ALA A 275 8.92 -26.15 21.28
C ALA A 275 8.93 -27.64 21.66
N TYR A 276 9.26 -28.53 20.71
CA TYR A 276 9.11 -29.99 20.85
C TYR A 276 10.42 -30.73 21.13
N SER A 277 11.57 -30.06 21.08
CA SER A 277 12.79 -30.60 21.66
C SER A 277 13.07 -29.90 22.99
N GLU A 278 13.34 -30.67 24.04
CA GLU A 278 13.67 -30.12 25.36
C GLU A 278 14.88 -29.18 25.27
N ASP A 279 15.93 -29.61 24.60
CA ASP A 279 17.14 -28.82 24.34
C ASP A 279 16.84 -27.56 23.53
N GLY A 280 16.02 -27.67 22.46
CA GLY A 280 15.68 -26.52 21.62
C GLY A 280 14.86 -25.48 22.38
N ARG A 281 13.90 -25.93 23.20
CA ARG A 281 13.11 -25.06 24.08
C ARG A 281 14.03 -24.36 25.07
N GLU A 282 14.90 -25.11 25.75
CA GLU A 282 15.83 -24.57 26.74
C GLU A 282 16.82 -23.58 26.11
N ASP A 283 17.31 -23.84 24.89
CA ASP A 283 18.17 -22.92 24.13
C ASP A 283 17.47 -21.58 23.84
N VAL A 284 16.21 -21.63 23.41
CA VAL A 284 15.42 -20.41 23.18
C VAL A 284 15.17 -19.67 24.50
N LEU A 285 14.73 -20.36 25.55
CA LEU A 285 14.50 -19.76 26.87
C LEU A 285 15.79 -19.21 27.49
N LYS A 286 16.93 -19.86 27.25
CA LYS A 286 18.27 -19.38 27.64
C LYS A 286 18.59 -18.07 26.95
N SER A 287 18.39 -17.98 25.63
CA SER A 287 18.60 -16.74 24.90
C SER A 287 17.77 -15.57 25.45
N PHE A 288 16.53 -15.83 25.88
CA PHE A 288 15.67 -14.82 26.49
C PHE A 288 16.15 -14.42 27.89
N ARG A 289 16.59 -15.40 28.70
CA ARG A 289 17.19 -15.15 30.02
C ARG A 289 18.47 -14.33 29.91
N ASP A 290 19.28 -14.56 28.89
CA ASP A 290 20.53 -13.82 28.69
C ASP A 290 20.26 -12.33 28.36
N ILE A 291 19.22 -12.02 27.58
CA ILE A 291 18.75 -10.63 27.38
C ILE A 291 18.35 -9.99 28.72
N LEU A 292 17.59 -10.71 29.56
CA LEU A 292 17.18 -10.19 30.87
C LEU A 292 18.37 -10.00 31.81
N ARG A 293 19.35 -10.91 31.82
CA ARG A 293 20.60 -10.79 32.58
C ARG A 293 21.43 -9.59 32.13
N GLU A 294 21.54 -9.35 30.83
CA GLU A 294 22.24 -8.18 30.30
C GLU A 294 21.58 -6.87 30.74
N LYS A 295 20.24 -6.82 30.74
CA LYS A 295 19.51 -5.66 31.27
C LYS A 295 19.71 -5.47 32.77
N HIS A 296 19.72 -6.56 33.54
CA HIS A 296 20.01 -6.53 34.97
C HIS A 296 21.43 -6.04 35.26
N SER A 297 22.44 -6.51 34.52
CA SER A 297 23.84 -6.06 34.68
C SER A 297 24.01 -4.57 34.35
N LYS A 298 23.23 -4.05 33.39
CA LYS A 298 23.12 -2.62 33.07
C LYS A 298 22.25 -1.81 34.05
N LYS A 299 21.77 -2.43 35.14
CA LYS A 299 20.87 -1.82 36.15
C LYS A 299 19.55 -1.28 35.58
N LEU A 300 19.10 -1.81 34.45
CA LEU A 300 17.79 -1.52 33.87
C LEU A 300 16.68 -2.36 34.51
N LEU A 301 17.04 -3.44 35.22
CA LEU A 301 16.15 -4.29 36.00
C LEU A 301 16.62 -4.39 37.45
N THR A 302 15.69 -4.35 38.39
CA THR A 302 15.98 -4.63 39.80
C THR A 302 16.20 -6.12 40.01
N THR A 303 16.92 -6.50 41.07
CA THR A 303 17.10 -7.92 41.45
C THR A 303 15.77 -8.62 41.74
N ALA A 304 14.80 -7.89 42.32
CA ALA A 304 13.46 -8.40 42.57
C ALA A 304 12.73 -8.72 41.24
N ASN A 305 12.75 -7.79 40.28
CA ASN A 305 12.17 -8.01 38.96
C ASN A 305 12.87 -9.17 38.25
N MET A 306 14.21 -9.22 38.24
CA MET A 306 14.94 -10.30 37.58
C MET A 306 14.58 -11.68 38.15
N ARG A 307 14.43 -11.79 39.48
CA ARG A 307 14.01 -13.04 40.13
C ARG A 307 12.59 -13.44 39.71
N MET A 308 11.66 -12.50 39.72
CA MET A 308 10.27 -12.71 39.28
C MET A 308 10.23 -13.18 37.82
N LEU A 309 10.87 -12.44 36.91
CA LEU A 309 10.89 -12.75 35.48
C LEU A 309 11.56 -14.10 35.19
N SER A 310 12.64 -14.43 35.91
CA SER A 310 13.30 -15.74 35.80
C SER A 310 12.39 -16.87 36.28
N SER A 311 11.63 -16.65 37.36
CA SER A 311 10.65 -17.61 37.85
C SER A 311 9.57 -17.88 36.80
N SER A 312 8.98 -16.84 36.21
CA SER A 312 7.97 -16.99 35.15
C SER A 312 8.51 -17.76 33.96
N MET A 313 9.76 -17.50 33.55
CA MET A 313 10.43 -18.21 32.45
C MET A 313 10.68 -19.68 32.76
N ASN A 314 11.07 -20.02 33.99
CA ASN A 314 11.30 -21.40 34.41
C ASN A 314 10.00 -22.21 34.49
N SER A 315 8.84 -21.56 34.62
CA SER A 315 7.52 -22.21 34.55
C SER A 315 7.07 -22.54 33.12
N ILE A 316 7.86 -22.21 32.10
CA ILE A 316 7.60 -22.54 30.69
C ILE A 316 8.30 -23.88 30.39
N ASP A 317 7.79 -24.96 30.97
CA ASP A 317 8.43 -26.28 31.00
C ASP A 317 7.81 -27.30 30.04
N SER A 318 6.64 -27.01 29.47
CA SER A 318 5.97 -27.86 28.48
C SER A 318 5.95 -27.23 27.08
N PRO A 319 5.85 -28.05 26.02
CA PRO A 319 5.66 -27.56 24.65
C PRO A 319 4.45 -26.63 24.52
N GLU A 320 3.35 -26.91 25.21
CA GLU A 320 2.10 -26.16 25.12
C GLU A 320 2.21 -24.76 25.72
N ILE A 321 2.80 -24.66 26.92
CA ILE A 321 3.01 -23.38 27.59
C ILE A 321 4.01 -22.55 26.78
N PHE A 322 5.04 -23.18 26.24
CA PHE A 322 6.01 -22.52 25.37
C PHE A 322 5.36 -22.01 24.07
N MET A 323 4.54 -22.82 23.40
CA MET A 323 3.79 -22.40 22.22
C MET A 323 2.83 -21.25 22.54
N SER A 324 2.18 -21.31 23.71
CA SER A 324 1.36 -20.21 24.20
C SER A 324 2.16 -18.92 24.40
N PHE A 325 3.40 -19.03 24.86
CA PHE A 325 4.30 -17.91 25.07
C PHE A 325 4.80 -17.30 23.75
N ILE A 326 5.17 -18.11 22.77
CA ILE A 326 5.59 -17.64 21.43
C ILE A 326 4.45 -16.91 20.72
N ASP A 327 3.23 -17.46 20.73
CA ASP A 327 2.03 -16.81 20.19
C ASP A 327 1.81 -15.41 20.83
N LEU A 328 2.01 -15.32 22.15
CA LEU A 328 1.84 -14.09 22.90
C LEU A 328 2.93 -13.05 22.56
N ILE A 329 4.20 -13.47 22.42
CA ILE A 329 5.31 -12.64 21.94
C ILE A 329 4.97 -12.07 20.56
N GLU A 330 4.54 -12.91 19.63
CA GLU A 330 4.25 -12.51 18.24
C GLU A 330 3.09 -11.50 18.16
N ASP A 331 1.96 -11.79 18.79
CA ASP A 331 0.79 -10.90 18.81
C ASP A 331 1.09 -9.57 19.52
N THR A 332 1.90 -9.60 20.59
CA THR A 332 2.31 -8.40 21.33
C THR A 332 3.28 -7.55 20.51
N ALA A 333 4.28 -8.16 19.86
CA ALA A 333 5.23 -7.46 18.99
C ALA A 333 4.53 -6.73 17.83
N LYS A 334 3.58 -7.40 17.16
CA LYS A 334 2.74 -6.78 16.11
C LYS A 334 1.94 -5.58 16.63
N THR A 335 1.42 -5.69 17.85
CA THR A 335 0.67 -4.64 18.52
C THR A 335 1.56 -3.44 18.88
N ILE A 336 2.72 -3.69 19.49
CA ILE A 336 3.73 -2.67 19.80
C ILE A 336 4.18 -1.96 18.54
N ASN A 337 4.50 -2.69 17.46
CA ASN A 337 4.89 -2.10 16.18
C ASN A 337 3.82 -1.12 15.68
N THR A 338 2.57 -1.60 15.61
CA THR A 338 1.42 -0.81 15.17
C THR A 338 1.23 0.46 16.00
N CYS A 339 1.29 0.35 17.33
CA CYS A 339 1.14 1.49 18.22
C CYS A 339 2.31 2.47 18.10
N SER A 340 3.54 1.96 17.96
CA SER A 340 4.76 2.75 17.80
C SER A 340 4.73 3.56 16.50
N VAL A 341 4.38 2.93 15.38
CA VAL A 341 4.23 3.61 14.09
C VAL A 341 3.18 4.71 14.19
N LYS A 342 1.95 4.40 14.65
CA LYS A 342 0.88 5.40 14.82
C LYS A 342 1.29 6.56 15.70
N LYS A 343 1.93 6.28 16.84
CA LYS A 343 2.43 7.32 17.76
C LYS A 343 3.49 8.19 17.08
N SER A 344 4.44 7.57 16.38
CA SER A 344 5.53 8.27 15.69
C SER A 344 4.99 9.23 14.64
N VAL A 345 4.05 8.80 13.79
CA VAL A 345 3.42 9.70 12.80
C VAL A 345 2.37 10.65 13.37
N GLY A 346 1.99 10.48 14.64
CA GLY A 346 1.00 11.33 15.31
C GLY A 346 -0.44 11.00 14.92
N ILE A 347 -0.71 9.78 14.48
CA ILE A 347 -2.06 9.25 14.25
C ILE A 347 -2.70 8.92 15.61
N ARG A 348 -3.93 9.38 15.81
CA ARG A 348 -4.73 9.01 17.01
C ARG A 348 -4.93 7.49 17.08
N THR A 349 -4.72 6.90 18.24
CA THR A 349 -4.88 5.46 18.50
C THR A 349 -6.24 4.91 18.06
N GLU A 350 -7.32 5.69 18.24
CA GLU A 350 -8.68 5.30 17.89
C GLU A 350 -9.09 5.56 16.42
N ALA A 351 -8.21 6.14 15.61
CA ALA A 351 -8.53 6.48 14.22
C ALA A 351 -8.83 5.25 13.37
N LYS A 352 -9.72 5.39 12.40
CA LYS A 352 -10.02 4.41 11.35
C LYS A 352 -8.92 4.45 10.29
N VAL A 353 -7.83 3.73 10.53
CA VAL A 353 -6.64 3.77 9.65
C VAL A 353 -6.92 3.26 8.24
N ASP A 354 -7.86 2.32 8.07
CA ASP A 354 -8.28 1.79 6.76
C ASP A 354 -8.65 2.89 5.76
N LYS A 355 -9.24 3.99 6.24
CA LYS A 355 -9.71 5.09 5.41
C LYS A 355 -8.58 5.91 4.78
N ARG A 356 -7.35 5.78 5.28
CA ARG A 356 -6.17 6.49 4.76
C ARG A 356 -5.76 5.97 3.39
N ASN A 357 -5.94 4.67 3.13
CA ASN A 357 -5.80 4.09 1.80
C ASN A 357 -6.69 4.82 0.77
N SER A 358 -7.98 4.96 1.08
CA SER A 358 -8.92 5.69 0.20
C SER A 358 -8.62 7.19 0.10
N ALA A 359 -8.08 7.80 1.16
CA ALA A 359 -7.66 9.20 1.13
C ALA A 359 -6.48 9.41 0.18
N MET A 360 -5.50 8.51 0.22
CA MET A 360 -4.32 8.57 -0.64
C MET A 360 -4.68 8.30 -2.10
N SER A 361 -5.54 7.32 -2.41
CA SER A 361 -6.05 7.12 -3.78
C SER A 361 -6.78 8.34 -4.33
N MET A 362 -7.47 9.09 -3.46
CA MET A 362 -8.10 10.35 -3.87
C MET A 362 -7.06 11.41 -4.21
N VAL A 363 -6.01 11.58 -3.40
CA VAL A 363 -4.92 12.53 -3.69
C VAL A 363 -4.18 12.12 -4.96
N ALA A 364 -3.90 10.83 -5.14
CA ALA A 364 -3.30 10.28 -6.35
C ALA A 364 -4.12 10.67 -7.59
N GLY A 365 -5.45 10.51 -7.55
CA GLY A 365 -6.33 10.96 -8.64
C GLY A 365 -6.29 12.47 -8.90
N LEU A 366 -6.08 13.30 -7.87
CA LEU A 366 -5.99 14.76 -8.04
C LEU A 366 -4.72 15.20 -8.77
N ILE A 367 -3.60 14.51 -8.53
CA ILE A 367 -2.31 14.82 -9.17
C ILE A 367 -2.07 13.95 -10.41
N GLY A 368 -3.03 13.12 -10.82
CA GLY A 368 -2.94 12.26 -12.01
C GLY A 368 -1.98 11.09 -11.87
N CYS A 369 -1.88 10.53 -10.67
CA CYS A 369 -1.04 9.39 -10.30
C CYS A 369 -1.88 8.19 -9.81
N ASP A 370 -3.13 8.07 -10.26
CA ASP A 370 -4.10 7.08 -9.79
C ASP A 370 -3.65 5.63 -9.98
N LYS A 371 -2.83 5.35 -10.99
CA LYS A 371 -2.27 4.02 -11.25
C LYS A 371 -1.08 3.65 -10.37
N LEU A 372 -0.47 4.60 -9.66
CA LEU A 372 0.75 4.37 -8.88
C LEU A 372 0.51 3.75 -7.51
N ILE A 373 -0.73 3.68 -7.07
CA ILE A 373 -1.10 2.95 -5.87
C ILE A 373 -2.30 2.06 -6.14
N ALA A 374 -2.42 0.97 -5.39
CA ALA A 374 -3.61 0.14 -5.45
C ALA A 374 -4.85 0.97 -5.08
N LYS A 375 -5.75 1.13 -6.06
CA LYS A 375 -6.89 2.03 -5.93
C LYS A 375 -7.80 1.58 -4.81
N SER A 376 -8.09 2.50 -3.91
CA SER A 376 -8.86 2.24 -2.71
C SER A 376 -10.08 3.15 -2.62
N VAL A 377 -11.22 2.57 -2.25
CA VAL A 377 -12.50 3.25 -2.10
C VAL A 377 -13.19 2.83 -0.81
N ASN A 378 -13.94 3.75 -0.19
CA ASN A 378 -14.86 3.36 0.88
C ASN A 378 -15.93 2.45 0.28
N MET A 379 -16.24 1.35 0.95
CA MET A 379 -17.20 0.37 0.48
C MET A 379 -18.07 -0.14 1.62
N GLN A 380 -19.31 -0.51 1.30
CA GLN A 380 -20.25 -1.21 2.15
C GLN A 380 -20.58 -2.55 1.51
N ILE A 381 -20.39 -3.62 2.28
CA ILE A 381 -20.72 -4.97 1.88
C ILE A 381 -21.96 -5.43 2.63
N LYS A 382 -23.03 -5.74 1.90
CA LYS A 382 -24.19 -6.47 2.43
C LYS A 382 -23.88 -7.95 2.37
N ASP A 383 -23.68 -8.55 3.53
CA ASP A 383 -23.40 -9.98 3.66
C ASP A 383 -24.71 -10.78 3.63
N PRO A 384 -24.98 -11.58 2.57
CA PRO A 384 -26.22 -12.33 2.46
C PRO A 384 -26.35 -13.42 3.54
N SER A 385 -25.24 -13.93 4.08
CA SER A 385 -25.26 -14.99 5.09
C SER A 385 -25.74 -14.50 6.46
N THR A 386 -25.47 -13.24 6.78
CA THR A 386 -25.82 -12.64 8.08
C THR A 386 -26.87 -11.52 7.98
N GLY A 387 -27.17 -11.04 6.78
CA GLY A 387 -28.01 -9.87 6.52
C GLY A 387 -27.36 -8.53 6.91
N LYS A 388 -26.14 -8.54 7.45
CA LYS A 388 -25.48 -7.34 7.99
C LYS A 388 -24.82 -6.51 6.89
N ILE A 389 -24.89 -5.20 7.02
CA ILE A 389 -24.11 -4.26 6.20
C ILE A 389 -22.82 -3.90 6.94
N VAL A 390 -21.67 -4.27 6.37
CA VAL A 390 -20.35 -4.03 6.93
C VAL A 390 -19.69 -2.89 6.15
N SER A 391 -19.27 -1.84 6.85
CA SER A 391 -18.53 -0.72 6.23
C SER A 391 -17.02 -0.95 6.31
N GLY A 392 -16.30 -0.54 5.27
CA GLY A 392 -14.87 -0.75 5.15
C GLY A 392 -14.22 0.04 4.03
N THR A 393 -12.97 -0.29 3.75
CA THR A 393 -12.21 0.19 2.59
C THR A 393 -11.90 -1.00 1.70
N PHE A 394 -12.31 -0.92 0.43
CA PHE A 394 -11.92 -1.88 -0.59
C PHE A 394 -10.71 -1.34 -1.34
N MET A 395 -9.65 -2.13 -1.41
CA MET A 395 -8.45 -1.88 -2.20
C MET A 395 -8.43 -2.87 -3.35
N GLU A 396 -8.36 -2.38 -4.59
CA GLU A 396 -8.17 -3.21 -5.78
C GLU A 396 -6.89 -4.04 -5.67
N ASN A 397 -6.84 -5.20 -6.33
CA ASN A 397 -5.62 -5.98 -6.37
C ASN A 397 -4.51 -5.16 -7.06
N ALA A 398 -3.33 -5.11 -6.44
CA ALA A 398 -2.20 -4.43 -7.04
C ALA A 398 -1.72 -5.17 -8.30
N GLU A 399 -1.20 -4.42 -9.27
CA GLU A 399 -0.58 -4.91 -10.50
C GLU A 399 0.91 -5.14 -10.29
N GLY A 400 1.40 -6.28 -10.76
CA GLY A 400 2.79 -6.69 -10.63
C GLY A 400 2.95 -7.82 -9.60
N PHE A 401 4.17 -7.95 -9.08
CA PHE A 401 4.55 -8.98 -8.13
C PHE A 401 5.05 -8.39 -6.82
N ASP A 402 4.71 -9.02 -5.72
CA ASP A 402 5.27 -8.73 -4.41
C ASP A 402 6.70 -9.29 -4.34
N ILE A 403 7.63 -8.54 -3.75
CA ILE A 403 9.01 -8.99 -3.51
C ILE A 403 9.05 -10.18 -2.55
N SER A 404 8.05 -10.32 -1.67
CA SER A 404 7.94 -11.48 -0.77
C SER A 404 7.19 -12.66 -1.40
N ASN A 405 7.02 -12.70 -2.72
CA ASN A 405 6.37 -13.81 -3.41
C ASN A 405 7.34 -14.99 -3.55
N THR A 406 6.94 -16.17 -3.07
CA THR A 406 7.73 -17.41 -3.14
C THR A 406 7.41 -18.29 -4.34
N ASP A 407 6.59 -17.82 -5.28
CA ASP A 407 6.41 -18.49 -6.57
C ASP A 407 7.74 -18.50 -7.35
N PRO A 408 8.21 -19.66 -7.84
CA PRO A 408 9.55 -19.78 -8.40
C PRO A 408 9.74 -18.95 -9.67
N SER A 409 8.69 -18.83 -10.48
CA SER A 409 8.72 -18.06 -11.72
C SER A 409 8.81 -16.56 -11.45
N VAL A 410 8.24 -16.11 -10.34
CA VAL A 410 8.31 -14.72 -9.88
C VAL A 410 9.66 -14.43 -9.24
N MET A 411 10.13 -15.30 -8.33
CA MET A 411 11.44 -15.17 -7.70
C MET A 411 12.56 -15.09 -8.73
N LYS A 412 12.50 -15.90 -9.79
CA LYS A 412 13.46 -15.86 -10.90
C LYS A 412 13.59 -14.46 -11.52
N LYS A 413 12.47 -13.75 -11.74
CA LYS A 413 12.49 -12.39 -12.30
C LYS A 413 13.25 -11.41 -11.40
N PHE A 414 13.06 -11.51 -10.10
CA PHE A 414 13.77 -10.70 -9.11
C PHE A 414 15.25 -11.11 -8.98
N ASN A 415 15.54 -12.40 -8.96
CA ASN A 415 16.90 -12.93 -8.83
C ASN A 415 17.80 -12.52 -10.00
N GLU A 416 17.24 -12.39 -11.19
CA GLU A 416 17.95 -11.94 -12.38
C GLU A 416 17.96 -10.41 -12.53
N LEU A 417 17.45 -9.65 -11.55
CA LEU A 417 17.45 -8.18 -11.61
C LEU A 417 18.90 -7.68 -11.54
N SER A 418 19.25 -6.77 -12.45
CA SER A 418 20.60 -6.22 -12.57
C SER A 418 20.53 -4.76 -13.01
N PRO A 419 21.62 -3.98 -12.93
CA PRO A 419 21.59 -2.56 -13.23
C PRO A 419 21.08 -2.24 -14.64
N ILE A 420 21.44 -3.05 -15.65
CA ILE A 420 21.00 -2.78 -17.03
C ILE A 420 19.48 -2.92 -17.22
N LYS A 421 18.82 -3.73 -16.38
CA LYS A 421 17.36 -3.95 -16.41
C LYS A 421 16.53 -2.79 -15.84
N LEU A 422 17.19 -1.77 -15.27
CA LEU A 422 16.55 -0.56 -14.73
C LEU A 422 16.99 0.71 -15.49
N GLU A 423 18.25 0.75 -15.96
CA GLU A 423 18.94 1.98 -16.37
C GLU A 423 18.17 2.86 -17.37
N SER A 424 17.56 2.25 -18.40
CA SER A 424 16.95 2.98 -19.52
C SER A 424 15.41 2.99 -19.50
N ILE A 425 14.78 2.61 -18.39
CA ILE A 425 13.33 2.39 -18.36
C ILE A 425 12.56 3.65 -17.93
N LEU A 426 12.08 4.44 -18.91
CA LEU A 426 11.37 5.70 -18.67
C LEU A 426 10.14 5.56 -17.77
N SER A 427 9.30 4.55 -18.00
CA SER A 427 8.08 4.33 -17.22
C SER A 427 8.39 4.10 -15.74
N LEU A 428 9.42 3.30 -15.44
CA LEU A 428 9.86 3.06 -14.07
C LEU A 428 10.33 4.37 -13.41
N LYS A 429 11.15 5.18 -14.10
CA LYS A 429 11.63 6.47 -13.59
C LYS A 429 10.48 7.42 -13.26
N LYS A 430 9.45 7.48 -14.12
CA LYS A 430 8.24 8.27 -13.89
C LYS A 430 7.45 7.76 -12.69
N ASP A 431 7.25 6.45 -12.58
CA ASP A 431 6.50 5.84 -11.47
C ASP A 431 7.18 6.14 -10.12
N ILE A 432 8.51 5.98 -10.03
CA ILE A 432 9.28 6.26 -8.83
C ILE A 432 9.18 7.74 -8.44
N ALA A 433 9.49 8.65 -9.37
CA ALA A 433 9.47 10.09 -9.10
C ALA A 433 8.08 10.57 -8.64
N ASN A 434 7.02 10.09 -9.31
CA ASN A 434 5.64 10.44 -8.96
C ASN A 434 5.17 9.80 -7.64
N LEU A 435 5.62 8.58 -7.32
CA LEU A 435 5.29 7.93 -6.05
C LEU A 435 5.92 8.69 -4.86
N GLN A 436 7.17 9.16 -4.99
CA GLN A 436 7.82 9.99 -3.96
C GLN A 436 7.05 11.28 -3.69
N VAL A 437 6.60 11.95 -4.76
CA VAL A 437 5.75 13.15 -4.67
C VAL A 437 4.45 12.82 -3.92
N LEU A 438 3.79 11.73 -4.27
CA LEU A 438 2.55 11.31 -3.63
C LEU A 438 2.77 10.96 -2.15
N ASP A 439 3.82 10.21 -1.84
CA ASP A 439 4.21 9.84 -0.48
C ASP A 439 4.57 11.07 0.37
N TRP A 440 5.17 12.11 -0.21
CA TRP A 440 5.42 13.38 0.49
C TRP A 440 4.14 14.17 0.77
N ILE A 441 3.26 14.32 -0.23
CA ILE A 441 1.98 15.04 -0.07
C ILE A 441 1.07 14.31 0.92
N CYS A 442 1.08 12.97 0.92
CA CYS A 442 0.24 12.17 1.82
C CYS A 442 0.92 11.93 3.16
N GLY A 443 2.25 11.89 3.20
CA GLY A 443 3.05 11.83 4.41
C GLY A 443 3.19 10.40 4.86
N ASN A 444 3.52 9.54 3.90
CA ASN A 444 3.68 8.13 4.13
C ASN A 444 5.05 7.85 4.75
N PRO A 445 5.13 7.38 6.00
CA PRO A 445 6.40 7.06 6.64
C PRO A 445 6.98 5.72 6.17
N ASP A 446 6.20 4.88 5.48
CA ASP A 446 6.48 3.44 5.41
C ASP A 446 6.53 2.91 3.98
N ARG A 447 7.08 3.70 3.05
CA ARG A 447 7.37 3.23 1.70
C ARG A 447 8.69 2.46 1.67
N HIS A 448 8.64 1.18 2.00
CA HIS A 448 9.75 0.23 1.79
C HIS A 448 9.46 -0.74 0.64
N VAL A 449 10.44 -1.57 0.27
CA VAL A 449 10.35 -2.51 -0.86
C VAL A 449 9.15 -3.46 -0.76
N ALA A 450 8.88 -4.01 0.43
CA ALA A 450 7.72 -4.88 0.65
C ALA A 450 6.35 -4.16 0.68
N ASN A 451 6.30 -2.83 0.54
CA ASN A 451 5.05 -2.06 0.40
C ASN A 451 4.86 -1.54 -1.03
N MET A 452 5.41 -2.26 -2.01
CA MET A 452 5.30 -2.01 -3.43
C MET A 452 5.16 -3.33 -4.20
N PHE A 453 4.41 -3.27 -5.30
CA PHE A 453 4.39 -4.31 -6.33
C PHE A 453 5.24 -3.87 -7.52
N TYR A 454 5.90 -4.83 -8.15
CA TYR A 454 6.89 -4.63 -9.19
C TYR A 454 6.41 -5.23 -10.52
N LYS A 455 6.42 -4.43 -11.59
CA LYS A 455 5.93 -4.84 -12.91
C LYS A 455 7.10 -5.17 -13.81
N PHE A 456 7.13 -6.38 -14.35
CA PHE A 456 8.17 -6.84 -15.25
C PHE A 456 7.63 -6.99 -16.67
N ASP A 457 8.44 -6.65 -17.66
CA ASP A 457 8.17 -7.02 -19.05
C ASP A 457 8.58 -8.48 -19.34
N GLU A 458 8.43 -8.90 -20.60
CA GLU A 458 8.77 -10.25 -21.05
C GLU A 458 10.28 -10.55 -21.01
N ASN A 459 11.12 -9.52 -21.05
CA ASN A 459 12.58 -9.63 -20.97
C ASN A 459 13.09 -9.61 -19.52
N GLY A 460 12.19 -9.50 -18.54
CA GLY A 460 12.54 -9.38 -17.13
C GLY A 460 13.08 -8.01 -16.75
N ASN A 461 12.87 -6.96 -17.55
CA ASN A 461 13.15 -5.58 -17.13
C ASN A 461 12.08 -5.12 -16.14
N LEU A 462 12.49 -4.35 -15.13
CA LEU A 462 11.55 -3.72 -14.21
C LEU A 462 10.97 -2.46 -14.89
N VAL A 463 9.69 -2.52 -15.28
CA VAL A 463 9.05 -1.46 -16.09
C VAL A 463 8.12 -0.54 -15.31
N GLY A 464 7.80 -0.85 -14.06
CA GLY A 464 6.98 0.01 -13.23
C GLY A 464 6.81 -0.51 -11.83
N ILE A 465 6.20 0.31 -10.99
CA ILE A 465 5.91 -0.02 -9.59
C ILE A 465 4.49 0.41 -9.22
N GLN A 466 3.94 -0.19 -8.17
CA GLN A 466 2.67 0.24 -7.59
C GLN A 466 2.69 0.12 -6.06
N GLY A 467 2.48 1.24 -5.36
CA GLY A 467 2.48 1.30 -3.91
C GLY A 467 1.22 0.72 -3.27
N ILE A 468 1.38 0.08 -2.11
CA ILE A 468 0.30 -0.42 -1.26
C ILE A 468 0.48 0.06 0.19
N ASP A 469 -0.37 -0.45 1.09
CA ASP A 469 -0.29 -0.30 2.54
C ASP A 469 -0.19 1.14 3.06
N ASN A 470 -1.09 2.00 2.60
CA ASN A 470 -1.09 3.42 2.95
C ASN A 470 -1.83 3.71 4.27
N ASP A 471 -1.94 2.73 5.18
CA ASP A 471 -2.67 2.85 6.45
C ASP A 471 -1.98 3.82 7.45
N SER A 472 -0.69 4.13 7.24
CA SER A 472 0.13 5.01 8.10
C SER A 472 0.32 6.45 7.58
N CYS A 473 -0.21 6.78 6.40
CA CYS A 473 -0.08 8.13 5.82
C CYS A 473 -0.99 9.17 6.50
N PHE A 474 -0.85 10.46 6.17
CA PHE A 474 -1.58 11.60 6.76
C PHE A 474 -1.38 11.76 8.27
N GLY A 475 -0.19 11.43 8.78
CA GLY A 475 0.20 11.79 10.14
C GLY A 475 0.31 13.31 10.33
N LYS A 476 0.19 13.77 11.58
CA LYS A 476 0.42 15.19 11.93
C LYS A 476 1.88 15.51 12.25
N ASN A 477 2.71 14.50 12.50
CA ASN A 477 4.13 14.67 12.76
C ASN A 477 4.92 14.67 11.43
N ASN A 478 6.21 14.98 11.50
CA ASN A 478 7.09 14.92 10.33
C ASN A 478 7.36 13.47 9.91
N HIS A 479 6.71 13.03 8.83
CA HIS A 479 6.87 11.68 8.28
C HIS A 479 8.29 11.39 7.77
N SER A 480 9.03 12.39 7.28
CA SER A 480 10.35 12.16 6.68
C SER A 480 11.39 11.72 7.71
N ALA A 481 11.24 12.10 8.97
CA ALA A 481 12.12 11.65 10.06
C ALA A 481 11.77 10.23 10.58
N ILE A 482 10.71 9.61 10.07
CA ILE A 482 10.16 8.35 10.58
C ILE A 482 10.37 7.26 9.55
N MET A 483 10.84 6.09 9.97
CA MET A 483 10.96 4.87 9.15
C MET A 483 11.57 5.17 7.76
N ASN A 484 10.83 4.91 6.68
CA ASN A 484 11.23 5.08 5.28
C ASN A 484 10.58 6.32 4.63
N GLY A 485 10.11 7.28 5.42
CA GLY A 485 9.49 8.49 4.89
C GLY A 485 10.47 9.30 4.04
N ILE A 486 9.97 9.84 2.93
CA ILE A 486 10.77 10.58 1.94
C ILE A 486 11.10 11.99 2.45
N PHE A 487 12.35 12.39 2.32
CA PHE A 487 12.74 13.80 2.51
C PHE A 487 12.53 14.57 1.22
N LEU A 488 12.04 15.80 1.35
CA LEU A 488 11.77 16.66 0.22
C LEU A 488 13.06 17.02 -0.55
N GLU A 489 14.19 17.09 0.16
CA GLU A 489 15.53 17.30 -0.38
C GLU A 489 16.02 16.09 -1.20
N ASN A 490 15.46 14.90 -1.00
CA ASN A 490 15.93 13.65 -1.60
C ASN A 490 15.13 13.24 -2.85
N MET A 491 14.15 14.01 -3.31
CA MET A 491 13.31 13.63 -4.45
C MET A 491 14.05 13.64 -5.79
N SER A 492 15.12 14.46 -5.90
CA SER A 492 15.97 14.68 -7.09
C SER A 492 15.26 15.21 -8.34
N VAL A 493 14.21 14.53 -8.82
CA VAL A 493 13.50 14.83 -10.06
C VAL A 493 11.99 14.80 -9.88
N ILE A 494 11.29 15.56 -10.72
CA ILE A 494 9.83 15.49 -10.87
C ILE A 494 9.46 15.56 -12.36
N PRO A 495 8.60 14.66 -12.87
CA PRO A 495 8.08 14.79 -14.23
C PRO A 495 7.32 16.10 -14.41
N LYS A 496 7.54 16.77 -15.54
CA LYS A 496 6.95 18.09 -15.85
C LYS A 496 5.44 18.12 -15.70
N GLU A 497 4.77 17.09 -16.21
CA GLU A 497 3.31 16.98 -16.11
C GLU A 497 2.83 16.98 -14.64
N THR A 498 3.54 16.28 -13.77
CA THR A 498 3.22 16.20 -12.33
C THR A 498 3.52 17.52 -11.64
N ALA A 499 4.65 18.17 -11.93
CA ALA A 499 4.98 19.49 -11.40
C ALA A 499 3.89 20.53 -11.76
N ASP A 500 3.46 20.56 -13.02
CA ASP A 500 2.41 21.45 -13.49
C ASP A 500 1.08 21.24 -12.74
N LYS A 501 0.72 19.98 -12.44
CA LYS A 501 -0.49 19.65 -11.66
C LYS A 501 -0.36 20.09 -10.20
N ILE A 502 0.80 19.90 -9.58
CA ILE A 502 1.05 20.31 -8.18
C ILE A 502 1.00 21.83 -8.05
N LEU A 503 1.64 22.57 -8.96
CA LEU A 503 1.63 24.03 -8.94
C LEU A 503 0.21 24.59 -9.12
N LYS A 504 -0.68 23.86 -9.81
CA LYS A 504 -2.10 24.21 -9.99
C LYS A 504 -3.02 23.66 -8.90
N LEU A 505 -2.51 22.85 -7.96
CA LEU A 505 -3.34 22.17 -6.97
C LEU A 505 -3.97 23.17 -5.99
N ASP A 506 -5.30 23.25 -6.01
CA ASP A 506 -6.08 24.09 -5.09
C ASP A 506 -6.15 23.45 -3.68
N LYS A 507 -5.56 24.15 -2.71
CA LYS A 507 -5.45 23.73 -1.31
C LYS A 507 -6.82 23.58 -0.64
N GLU A 508 -7.77 24.47 -0.93
CA GLU A 508 -9.11 24.37 -0.35
C GLU A 508 -9.89 23.19 -0.94
N SER A 509 -9.65 22.88 -2.22
CA SER A 509 -10.16 21.67 -2.85
C SER A 509 -9.59 20.40 -2.21
N LEU A 510 -8.27 20.33 -1.98
CA LEU A 510 -7.61 19.20 -1.33
C LEU A 510 -8.14 19.00 0.10
N LYS A 511 -8.15 20.08 0.90
CA LYS A 511 -8.72 20.10 2.26
C LYS A 511 -10.15 19.57 2.30
N THR A 512 -11.00 20.04 1.38
CA THR A 512 -12.39 19.62 1.26
C THR A 512 -12.51 18.13 0.94
N MET A 513 -11.58 17.58 0.17
CA MET A 513 -11.63 16.17 -0.24
C MET A 513 -11.07 15.23 0.83
N LEU A 514 -9.99 15.62 1.53
CA LEU A 514 -9.46 14.86 2.67
C LEU A 514 -10.47 14.75 3.81
N TYR A 515 -11.43 15.66 3.87
CA TYR A 515 -12.56 15.52 4.77
C TYR A 515 -13.49 14.36 4.40
N GLY A 516 -13.52 13.34 5.27
CA GLY A 516 -14.39 12.17 5.15
C GLY A 516 -13.67 10.85 5.45
N TYR A 517 -12.34 10.91 5.52
CA TYR A 517 -11.45 9.78 5.75
C TYR A 517 -10.97 9.64 7.21
N ASP A 518 -11.76 10.15 8.17
CA ASP A 518 -11.44 10.11 9.61
C ASP A 518 -10.12 10.78 10.02
N LEU A 519 -9.64 11.72 9.20
CA LEU A 519 -8.50 12.58 9.50
C LEU A 519 -8.91 13.73 10.44
N SER A 520 -8.07 14.01 11.43
CA SER A 520 -8.16 15.19 12.30
C SER A 520 -7.78 16.47 11.56
N THR A 521 -8.15 17.62 12.12
CA THR A 521 -7.79 18.92 11.52
C THR A 521 -6.28 19.12 11.43
N ALA A 522 -5.52 18.68 12.45
CA ALA A 522 -4.06 18.78 12.44
C ALA A 522 -3.43 17.95 11.32
N GLU A 523 -3.93 16.73 11.09
CA GLU A 523 -3.48 15.85 10.01
C GLU A 523 -3.77 16.43 8.62
N VAL A 524 -4.98 16.99 8.44
CA VAL A 524 -5.34 17.67 7.18
C VAL A 524 -4.45 18.91 6.96
N ASN A 525 -4.28 19.75 7.98
CA ASN A 525 -3.43 20.94 7.86
C ASN A 525 -1.98 20.57 7.55
N ASN A 526 -1.47 19.49 8.14
CA ASN A 526 -0.11 19.01 7.86
C ASN A 526 0.05 18.57 6.38
N ALA A 527 -0.97 17.94 5.79
CA ALA A 527 -0.95 17.61 4.36
C ALA A 527 -0.95 18.87 3.48
N LEU A 528 -1.70 19.91 3.86
CA LEU A 528 -1.70 21.20 3.14
C LEU A 528 -0.35 21.90 3.24
N ASN A 529 0.29 21.86 4.42
CA ASN A 529 1.63 22.42 4.61
C ASN A 529 2.65 21.72 3.70
N ARG A 530 2.59 20.39 3.60
CA ARG A 530 3.48 19.61 2.71
C ARG A 530 3.29 19.94 1.24
N VAL A 531 2.06 20.26 0.82
CA VAL A 531 1.80 20.80 -0.53
C VAL A 531 2.45 22.17 -0.71
N ASN A 532 2.35 23.07 0.28
CA ASN A 532 3.01 24.39 0.20
C ASN A 532 4.52 24.24 0.09
N GLU A 533 5.13 23.45 0.96
CA GLU A 533 6.57 23.21 0.98
C GLU A 533 7.06 22.66 -0.36
N LEU A 534 6.30 21.74 -0.96
CA LEU A 534 6.61 21.18 -2.28
C LEU A 534 6.44 22.21 -3.40
N GLN A 535 5.35 22.99 -3.42
CA GLN A 535 5.14 24.06 -4.40
C GLN A 535 6.27 25.09 -4.34
N ASP A 536 6.60 25.57 -3.15
CA ASP A 536 7.65 26.56 -2.93
C ASP A 536 9.01 26.00 -3.36
N LYS A 537 9.28 24.73 -3.08
CA LYS A 537 10.53 24.08 -3.50
C LYS A 537 10.62 23.92 -5.02
N ILE A 538 9.55 23.47 -5.67
CA ILE A 538 9.49 23.33 -7.13
C ILE A 538 9.77 24.69 -7.80
N ILE A 539 9.17 25.78 -7.30
CA ILE A 539 9.37 27.13 -7.87
C ILE A 539 10.82 27.58 -7.71
N ARG A 540 11.38 27.51 -6.49
CA ARG A 540 12.76 27.93 -6.21
C ARG A 540 13.78 27.11 -6.98
N ASP A 541 13.60 25.78 -7.04
CA ASP A 541 14.54 24.91 -7.73
C ASP A 541 14.40 25.05 -9.25
N ALA A 542 13.19 25.29 -9.79
CA ALA A 542 13.01 25.58 -11.21
C ALA A 542 13.77 26.84 -11.65
N GLU A 543 13.76 27.91 -10.85
CA GLU A 543 14.55 29.12 -11.10
C GLU A 543 16.06 28.81 -11.09
N TYR A 544 16.52 28.00 -10.13
CA TYR A 544 17.92 27.56 -10.05
C TYR A 544 18.38 26.77 -11.27
N PHE A 545 17.52 25.94 -11.87
CA PHE A 545 17.88 25.10 -13.02
C PHE A 545 17.78 25.81 -14.37
N MET A 546 17.32 27.08 -14.43
CA MET A 546 17.13 27.80 -15.70
C MET A 546 18.40 27.96 -16.55
N ASP A 547 19.57 28.06 -15.91
CA ASP A 547 20.87 28.24 -16.55
C ASP A 547 21.70 26.94 -16.60
N LYS A 548 21.15 25.83 -16.09
CA LYS A 548 21.85 24.55 -15.98
C LYS A 548 21.68 23.72 -17.25
N PRO A 549 22.68 22.90 -17.63
CA PRO A 549 22.60 22.11 -18.85
C PRO A 549 21.53 21.02 -18.75
N PHE A 550 21.11 20.51 -19.92
CA PHE A 550 20.15 19.40 -20.03
C PHE A 550 20.61 18.18 -19.23
N GLY A 551 19.71 17.59 -18.43
CA GLY A 551 20.00 16.42 -17.59
C GLY A 551 20.75 16.68 -16.27
N TYR A 552 21.27 17.89 -16.01
CA TYR A 552 22.02 18.17 -14.77
C TYR A 552 21.15 18.05 -13.50
N ILE A 553 21.51 17.15 -12.58
CA ILE A 553 20.82 17.00 -11.28
C ILE A 553 21.75 17.46 -10.16
N GLU A 554 21.18 18.08 -9.13
CA GLU A 554 21.93 18.46 -7.92
C GLU A 554 21.25 17.90 -6.67
N ASP A 555 22.03 17.25 -5.81
CA ASP A 555 21.60 16.74 -4.50
C ASP A 555 20.90 17.85 -3.69
N GLY A 556 19.74 17.52 -3.10
CA GLY A 556 18.97 18.48 -2.31
C GLY A 556 17.99 19.33 -3.11
N ARG A 557 17.96 19.25 -4.44
CA ARG A 557 17.06 20.03 -5.31
C ARG A 557 16.13 19.13 -6.12
N ILE A 558 15.02 19.69 -6.57
CA ILE A 558 14.05 19.01 -7.44
C ILE A 558 14.15 19.59 -8.85
N ARG A 559 14.63 18.80 -9.80
CA ARG A 559 14.64 19.15 -11.22
C ARG A 559 13.32 18.77 -11.89
N ILE A 560 12.67 19.73 -12.54
CA ILE A 560 11.51 19.47 -13.41
C ILE A 560 12.02 18.93 -14.75
N MET A 561 11.65 17.70 -15.10
CA MET A 561 12.13 17.04 -16.32
C MET A 561 11.02 16.74 -17.33
N SER A 562 11.32 16.93 -18.61
CA SER A 562 10.51 16.37 -19.70
C SER A 562 10.70 14.84 -19.82
N ASP A 563 9.81 14.16 -20.54
CA ASP A 563 9.94 12.71 -20.75
C ASP A 563 11.24 12.36 -21.50
N ASP A 564 11.65 13.16 -22.50
CA ASP A 564 12.91 12.97 -23.24
C ASP A 564 14.12 13.15 -22.33
N GLU A 565 14.09 14.15 -21.46
CA GLU A 565 15.17 14.41 -20.49
C GLU A 565 15.27 13.29 -19.45
N LEU A 566 14.15 12.89 -18.87
CA LEU A 566 14.09 11.81 -17.89
C LEU A 566 14.52 10.46 -18.51
N GLY A 567 14.17 10.22 -19.78
CA GLY A 567 14.57 9.03 -20.52
C GLY A 567 16.08 8.93 -20.70
N ASN A 568 16.74 10.06 -20.95
CA ASN A 568 18.19 10.16 -21.17
C ASN A 568 19.01 10.30 -19.87
N THR A 569 18.36 10.56 -18.73
CA THR A 569 19.01 10.68 -17.42
C THR A 569 19.36 9.30 -16.85
N SER A 570 20.56 9.10 -16.30
CA SER A 570 20.99 7.80 -15.77
C SER A 570 20.22 7.44 -14.49
N PHE A 571 19.73 6.21 -14.39
CA PHE A 571 19.08 5.73 -13.16
C PHE A 571 20.09 5.70 -12.01
N PHE A 572 21.22 5.04 -12.25
CA PHE A 572 22.21 4.79 -11.21
C PHE A 572 23.09 6.02 -10.92
N MET A 573 23.54 6.72 -11.96
CA MET A 573 24.55 7.76 -11.79
C MET A 573 23.93 9.09 -11.36
N ASP A 574 22.78 9.48 -11.93
CA ASP A 574 22.17 10.77 -11.64
C ASP A 574 21.13 10.68 -10.50
N MET A 575 20.20 9.72 -10.55
CA MET A 575 19.04 9.72 -9.65
C MET A 575 19.26 8.95 -8.34
N MET A 576 20.03 7.87 -8.37
CA MET A 576 20.37 7.07 -7.19
C MET A 576 21.57 7.64 -6.43
N MET A 577 22.70 7.86 -7.10
CA MET A 577 23.97 8.21 -6.42
C MET A 577 24.11 9.71 -6.14
N GLY A 578 23.64 10.55 -7.07
CA GLY A 578 23.72 12.00 -6.97
C GLY A 578 25.16 12.57 -6.96
N GLU A 579 25.32 13.86 -7.24
CA GLU A 579 26.62 14.55 -7.10
C GLU A 579 26.97 14.68 -5.61
N LYS A 580 27.90 13.85 -5.11
CA LYS A 580 28.41 13.95 -3.74
C LYS A 580 29.28 15.21 -3.57
N LYS A 581 28.68 16.36 -3.28
CA LYS A 581 29.41 17.49 -2.68
C LYS A 581 29.75 17.15 -1.22
N ASP A 582 30.94 17.57 -0.79
CA ASP A 582 31.59 17.27 0.49
C ASP A 582 30.67 16.77 1.62
N LYS A 583 30.96 15.54 2.10
CA LYS A 583 30.23 14.84 3.18
C LYS A 583 30.15 15.64 4.49
N GLU A 584 30.95 16.68 4.67
CA GLU A 584 31.10 17.40 5.92
C GLU A 584 30.13 18.58 6.11
N LYS A 585 29.34 18.97 5.11
CA LYS A 585 28.52 20.20 5.20
C LYS A 585 27.05 20.11 4.79
N THR A 586 26.55 18.98 4.31
CA THR A 586 25.16 18.95 3.84
C THR A 586 24.18 18.66 4.98
N SER A 587 23.36 19.66 5.32
CA SER A 587 22.14 19.52 6.13
C SER A 587 21.02 18.72 5.43
N GLN A 588 21.36 17.99 4.37
CA GLN A 588 20.43 17.25 3.52
C GLN A 588 20.05 15.92 4.18
N GLY A 589 18.80 15.50 4.00
CA GLY A 589 18.23 14.31 4.63
C GLY A 589 19.03 13.02 4.39
N CYS A 590 18.77 11.99 5.20
CA CYS A 590 19.44 10.69 5.08
C CYS A 590 19.29 10.11 3.66
N LYS A 591 20.40 9.86 2.94
CA LYS A 591 20.38 9.39 1.54
C LYS A 591 19.53 8.11 1.32
N ALA A 592 19.41 7.27 2.35
CA ALA A 592 18.57 6.07 2.36
C ALA A 592 17.04 6.34 2.27
N LYS A 593 16.62 7.58 2.00
CA LYS A 593 15.21 8.01 1.89
C LYS A 593 14.91 8.64 0.53
N ASN A 594 15.43 7.98 -0.51
CA ASN A 594 15.14 8.20 -1.92
C ASN A 594 14.71 6.84 -2.50
N LEU A 595 13.57 6.78 -3.21
CA LEU A 595 13.07 5.54 -3.79
C LEU A 595 13.91 5.06 -4.98
N PHE A 596 14.63 5.94 -5.68
CA PHE A 596 15.61 5.54 -6.70
C PHE A 596 16.77 4.75 -6.07
N ASP A 597 17.29 5.21 -4.93
CA ASP A 597 18.29 4.47 -4.17
C ASP A 597 17.70 3.15 -3.66
N LEU A 598 16.55 3.18 -3.00
CA LEU A 598 15.90 1.97 -2.49
C LEU A 598 15.74 0.89 -3.58
N ILE A 599 15.23 1.24 -4.76
CA ILE A 599 15.01 0.28 -5.86
C ILE A 599 16.32 -0.08 -6.57
N GLY A 600 17.24 0.87 -6.74
CA GLY A 600 18.53 0.64 -7.36
C GLY A 600 19.40 -0.32 -6.55
N GLN A 601 19.37 -0.23 -5.22
CA GLN A 601 20.08 -1.14 -4.33
C GLN A 601 19.62 -2.59 -4.47
N GLU A 602 18.35 -2.84 -4.82
CA GLU A 602 17.86 -4.21 -5.08
C GLU A 602 18.47 -4.84 -6.33
N ALA A 603 18.94 -4.01 -7.27
CA ALA A 603 19.63 -4.44 -8.48
C ALA A 603 21.17 -4.43 -8.35
N LEU A 604 21.72 -4.01 -7.19
CA LEU A 604 23.15 -4.05 -6.89
C LEU A 604 23.49 -5.22 -5.99
N ASP A 605 24.72 -5.72 -6.12
CA ASP A 605 25.33 -6.75 -5.27
C ASP A 605 24.46 -8.01 -5.06
N ALA A 606 23.58 -8.29 -6.04
CA ALA A 606 22.56 -9.35 -5.96
C ALA A 606 21.75 -9.32 -4.64
N ARG A 607 21.51 -8.12 -4.09
CA ARG A 607 20.87 -7.94 -2.78
C ARG A 607 19.52 -8.65 -2.70
N ILE A 608 18.67 -8.48 -3.70
CA ILE A 608 17.34 -9.08 -3.74
C ILE A 608 17.37 -10.61 -3.73
N LEU A 609 18.40 -11.22 -4.33
CA LEU A 609 18.62 -12.66 -4.29
C LEU A 609 19.00 -13.11 -2.88
N GLY A 610 19.80 -12.32 -2.15
CA GLY A 610 20.05 -12.51 -0.73
C GLY A 610 18.78 -12.42 0.12
N GLU A 611 17.92 -11.43 -0.15
CA GLU A 611 16.62 -11.28 0.52
C GLU A 611 15.68 -12.46 0.22
N ASN A 612 15.68 -12.94 -1.02
CA ASN A 612 14.93 -14.12 -1.47
C ASN A 612 15.42 -15.42 -0.80
N ILE A 613 16.73 -15.58 -0.59
CA ILE A 613 17.28 -16.69 0.21
C ILE A 613 16.78 -16.61 1.66
N ALA A 614 16.81 -15.41 2.27
CA ALA A 614 16.32 -15.22 3.63
C ALA A 614 14.81 -15.49 3.74
N LEU A 615 14.04 -15.09 2.75
CA LEU A 615 12.61 -15.35 2.63
C LEU A 615 12.31 -16.86 2.56
N LEU A 616 12.98 -17.60 1.67
CA LEU A 616 12.80 -19.05 1.55
C LEU A 616 13.12 -19.79 2.86
N LYS A 617 14.19 -19.38 3.55
CA LYS A 617 14.52 -19.95 4.87
C LYS A 617 13.42 -19.67 5.88
N ARG A 618 12.93 -18.44 5.96
CA ARG A 618 11.85 -18.04 6.87
C ARG A 618 10.59 -18.86 6.58
N ASP A 619 10.18 -18.94 5.32
CA ASP A 619 8.98 -19.67 4.91
C ASP A 619 9.11 -21.18 5.18
N ALA A 620 10.30 -21.77 4.98
CA ALA A 620 10.57 -23.16 5.36
C ALA A 620 10.48 -23.37 6.89
N PHE A 621 11.00 -22.43 7.70
CA PHE A 621 10.82 -22.46 9.16
C PHE A 621 9.34 -22.28 9.58
N GLU A 622 8.57 -21.46 8.87
CA GLU A 622 7.14 -21.30 9.11
C GLU A 622 6.37 -22.59 8.80
N GLU A 623 6.67 -23.26 7.68
CA GLU A 623 6.08 -24.55 7.32
C GLU A 623 6.45 -25.64 8.34
N ALA A 624 7.71 -25.70 8.75
CA ALA A 624 8.15 -26.65 9.76
C ALA A 624 7.52 -26.36 11.14
N GLY A 625 7.34 -25.08 11.50
CA GLY A 625 6.56 -24.70 12.67
C GLY A 625 5.08 -25.07 12.55
N GLN A 626 4.50 -24.99 11.36
CA GLN A 626 3.13 -25.42 11.09
C GLN A 626 2.98 -26.94 11.20
N VAL A 627 3.95 -27.74 10.74
CA VAL A 627 4.01 -29.19 10.95
C VAL A 627 4.01 -29.51 12.45
N ALA A 628 4.86 -28.82 13.22
CA ALA A 628 4.94 -29.00 14.67
C ALA A 628 3.60 -28.73 15.37
N LYS A 629 2.94 -27.65 14.98
CA LYS A 629 1.61 -27.27 15.50
C LYS A 629 0.51 -28.24 15.08
N ASP A 630 0.55 -28.74 13.85
CA ASP A 630 -0.40 -29.75 13.37
C ASP A 630 -0.25 -31.07 14.14
N ASN A 631 0.98 -31.46 14.46
CA ASN A 631 1.26 -32.63 15.29
C ASN A 631 0.67 -32.48 16.71
N PHE A 632 0.81 -31.30 17.32
CA PHE A 632 0.18 -31.02 18.60
C PHE A 632 -1.35 -31.05 18.56
N ASP A 633 -1.94 -30.41 17.55
CA ASP A 633 -3.39 -30.45 17.35
C ASP A 633 -3.88 -31.87 17.07
N MET A 634 -3.06 -32.71 16.44
CA MET A 634 -3.34 -34.13 16.23
C MET A 634 -3.43 -34.89 17.56
N GLY A 635 -2.57 -34.61 18.54
CA GLY A 635 -2.67 -35.18 19.90
C GLY A 635 -4.02 -34.91 20.56
N ARG A 636 -4.47 -33.65 20.54
CA ARG A 636 -5.80 -33.27 21.08
C ARG A 636 -6.95 -33.94 20.32
N ALA A 637 -6.81 -34.07 18.99
CA ALA A 637 -7.80 -34.75 18.18
C ALA A 637 -7.89 -36.24 18.52
N ILE A 638 -6.76 -36.91 18.72
CA ILE A 638 -6.68 -38.31 19.15
C ILE A 638 -7.43 -38.51 20.47
N GLU A 639 -7.17 -37.69 21.49
CA GLU A 639 -7.87 -37.77 22.79
C GLU A 639 -9.40 -37.61 22.65
N ALA A 640 -9.83 -36.62 21.86
CA ALA A 640 -11.25 -36.37 21.61
C ALA A 640 -11.91 -37.52 20.83
N MET A 641 -11.19 -38.10 19.86
CA MET A 641 -11.64 -39.26 19.09
C MET A 641 -11.74 -40.50 19.98
N GLU A 642 -10.77 -40.74 20.87
CA GLU A 642 -10.81 -41.86 21.81
C GLU A 642 -11.94 -41.73 22.82
N LEU A 643 -12.19 -40.53 23.36
CA LEU A 643 -13.33 -40.27 24.23
C LEU A 643 -14.65 -40.57 23.50
N SER A 644 -14.76 -40.12 22.24
CA SER A 644 -15.88 -40.46 21.37
C SER A 644 -15.99 -41.97 21.12
N GLN A 645 -14.87 -42.67 21.00
CA GLN A 645 -14.79 -44.13 20.85
C GLN A 645 -15.34 -44.84 22.09
N ARG A 646 -14.88 -44.46 23.30
CA ARG A 646 -15.34 -45.00 24.59
C ARG A 646 -16.82 -44.75 24.85
N ASN A 647 -17.35 -43.60 24.42
CA ASN A 647 -18.74 -43.21 24.63
C ASN A 647 -19.74 -43.89 23.67
N THR A 648 -19.32 -44.88 22.88
CA THR A 648 -20.20 -45.57 21.93
C THR A 648 -20.31 -47.04 22.27
N HIS A 649 -21.54 -47.56 22.24
CA HIS A 649 -21.85 -48.92 22.67
C HIS A 649 -21.07 -50.00 21.89
N PHE A 650 -20.82 -49.77 20.60
CA PHE A 650 -19.97 -50.62 19.77
C PHE A 650 -18.81 -49.82 19.18
N ALA A 651 -17.58 -50.30 19.41
CA ALA A 651 -16.39 -49.74 18.81
C ALA A 651 -16.46 -49.84 17.28
N HIS A 652 -16.19 -48.73 16.59
CA HIS A 652 -16.17 -48.72 15.12
C HIS A 652 -14.75 -49.08 14.64
N GLY A 653 -14.58 -50.24 14.01
CA GLY A 653 -13.26 -50.78 13.64
C GLY A 653 -12.39 -49.81 12.84
N GLN A 654 -12.91 -49.28 11.73
CA GLN A 654 -12.17 -48.30 10.90
C GLN A 654 -11.85 -46.99 11.63
N PHE A 655 -12.71 -46.55 12.55
CA PHE A 655 -12.43 -45.35 13.34
C PHE A 655 -11.30 -45.62 14.33
N GLY A 656 -11.25 -46.83 14.90
CA GLY A 656 -10.12 -47.29 15.72
C GLY A 656 -8.81 -47.37 14.94
N GLN A 657 -8.84 -47.93 13.72
CA GLN A 657 -7.66 -47.99 12.83
C GLN A 657 -7.15 -46.59 12.47
N MET A 658 -8.04 -45.65 12.20
CA MET A 658 -7.70 -44.24 11.99
C MET A 658 -7.03 -43.63 13.22
N ILE A 659 -7.57 -43.84 14.43
CA ILE A 659 -6.94 -43.37 15.68
C ILE A 659 -5.53 -43.95 15.84
N THR A 660 -5.34 -45.25 15.59
CA THR A 660 -4.02 -45.88 15.66
C THR A 660 -3.03 -45.26 14.67
N ALA A 661 -3.41 -45.08 13.40
CA ALA A 661 -2.54 -44.46 12.40
C ALA A 661 -2.17 -43.01 12.76
N LEU A 662 -3.09 -42.25 13.36
CA LEU A 662 -2.80 -40.91 13.88
C LEU A 662 -1.82 -40.94 15.05
N ARG A 663 -1.93 -41.92 15.97
CA ARG A 663 -0.96 -42.10 17.06
C ARG A 663 0.42 -42.46 16.54
N ASP A 664 0.50 -43.26 15.48
CA ASP A 664 1.77 -43.61 14.84
C ASP A 664 2.43 -42.35 14.27
N CYS A 665 1.66 -41.47 13.60
CA CYS A 665 2.15 -40.16 13.15
C CYS A 665 2.70 -39.33 14.32
N LYS A 666 1.93 -39.20 15.40
CA LYS A 666 2.34 -38.43 16.58
C LYS A 666 3.64 -38.96 17.17
N THR A 667 3.72 -40.27 17.38
CA THR A 667 4.90 -40.95 17.95
C THR A 667 6.12 -40.79 17.05
N THR A 668 5.97 -40.96 15.72
CA THR A 668 7.06 -40.76 14.76
C THR A 668 7.61 -39.33 14.83
N TYR A 669 6.73 -38.32 14.84
CA TYR A 669 7.17 -36.93 14.94
C TYR A 669 7.88 -36.63 16.28
N GLU A 670 7.34 -37.14 17.40
CA GLU A 670 7.94 -36.97 18.74
C GLU A 670 9.30 -37.68 18.87
N GLY A 671 9.52 -38.75 18.09
CA GLY A 671 10.81 -39.43 18.00
C GLY A 671 11.89 -38.64 17.24
N PHE A 672 11.52 -37.56 16.55
CA PHE A 672 12.49 -36.68 15.90
C PHE A 672 13.16 -35.78 16.95
N ASN A 673 14.18 -36.31 17.65
CA ASN A 673 15.05 -35.53 18.53
C ASN A 673 15.77 -34.38 17.81
N GLU A 674 15.86 -34.43 16.48
CA GLU A 674 16.43 -33.35 15.66
C GLU A 674 15.35 -32.70 14.79
N VAL A 675 15.55 -31.42 14.52
CA VAL A 675 14.68 -30.57 13.69
C VAL A 675 14.58 -31.06 12.23
N LEU A 676 13.38 -30.93 11.64
CA LEU A 676 13.11 -31.18 10.20
C LEU A 676 14.00 -30.35 9.25
N LEU A 677 14.56 -29.26 9.78
CA LEU A 677 15.46 -28.33 9.11
C LEU A 677 16.73 -28.18 9.92
N GLU A 678 17.88 -28.45 9.31
CA GLU A 678 19.18 -28.14 9.89
C GLU A 678 19.59 -26.73 9.47
N HIS A 679 19.87 -25.86 10.44
CA HIS A 679 20.41 -24.53 10.21
C HIS A 679 21.60 -24.26 11.13
N LYS A 680 22.80 -24.41 10.57
CA LYS A 680 24.06 -24.05 11.25
C LYS A 680 24.59 -22.76 10.65
N LEU A 681 24.76 -21.75 11.50
CA LEU A 681 25.40 -20.50 11.11
C LEU A 681 26.91 -20.76 10.89
N PRO A 682 27.58 -19.91 10.09
CA PRO A 682 29.03 -19.97 9.98
C PRO A 682 29.70 -19.81 11.36
N ASP A 683 30.74 -20.59 11.61
CA ASP A 683 31.63 -20.48 12.77
C ASP A 683 33.10 -20.58 12.33
N GLU A 684 34.03 -20.54 13.29
CA GLU A 684 35.47 -20.60 13.02
C GLU A 684 35.89 -21.91 12.33
N ASP A 685 35.18 -23.02 12.61
CA ASP A 685 35.47 -24.36 12.09
C ASP A 685 34.77 -24.62 10.75
N ASN A 686 33.64 -23.95 10.50
CA ASN A 686 32.84 -24.06 9.28
C ASN A 686 32.38 -22.67 8.80
N PRO A 687 33.11 -22.04 7.86
CA PRO A 687 32.77 -20.71 7.36
C PRO A 687 31.50 -20.69 6.48
N LYS A 688 30.92 -21.86 6.17
CA LYS A 688 29.73 -21.96 5.31
C LYS A 688 28.49 -22.21 6.15
N GLU A 689 27.50 -21.35 5.97
CA GLU A 689 26.17 -21.55 6.53
C GLU A 689 25.53 -22.80 5.91
N VAL A 690 25.16 -23.77 6.75
CA VAL A 690 24.43 -24.97 6.35
C VAL A 690 22.94 -24.72 6.57
N PHE A 691 22.15 -24.84 5.50
CA PHE A 691 20.69 -24.83 5.55
C PHE A 691 20.17 -25.96 4.67
N ARG A 692 19.60 -27.00 5.26
CA ARG A 692 19.09 -28.18 4.52
C ARG A 692 17.92 -28.85 5.23
N ALA A 693 17.04 -29.47 4.46
CA ALA A 693 15.99 -30.32 4.98
C ALA A 693 16.56 -31.69 5.40
N ASN A 694 15.99 -32.29 6.46
CA ASN A 694 16.28 -33.67 6.81
C ASN A 694 15.35 -34.59 6.00
N THR A 695 15.73 -34.86 4.74
CA THR A 695 14.90 -35.58 3.77
C THR A 695 14.53 -36.99 4.22
N GLU A 696 15.40 -37.66 4.98
CA GLU A 696 15.13 -38.99 5.53
C GLU A 696 13.94 -38.96 6.51
N LYS A 697 14.01 -38.09 7.53
CA LYS A 697 12.92 -37.92 8.52
C LYS A 697 11.64 -37.42 7.89
N ILE A 698 11.74 -36.46 6.95
CA ILE A 698 10.58 -35.96 6.20
C ILE A 698 9.91 -37.10 5.43
N THR A 699 10.68 -37.94 4.74
CA THR A 699 10.17 -39.08 3.97
C THR A 699 9.51 -40.12 4.89
N GLU A 700 10.15 -40.45 6.01
CA GLU A 700 9.57 -41.35 7.02
C GLU A 700 8.21 -40.82 7.50
N TYR A 701 8.13 -39.53 7.86
CA TYR A 701 6.90 -38.95 8.37
C TYR A 701 5.79 -38.86 7.32
N LEU A 702 6.14 -38.51 6.08
CA LEU A 702 5.21 -38.51 4.94
C LEU A 702 4.56 -39.89 4.73
N GLN A 703 5.30 -40.99 4.90
CA GLN A 703 4.74 -42.34 4.80
C GLN A 703 3.70 -42.63 5.90
N LYS A 704 3.97 -42.19 7.14
CA LYS A 704 3.02 -42.32 8.25
C LYS A 704 1.77 -41.47 8.02
N LEU A 705 1.95 -40.23 7.59
CA LEU A 705 0.86 -39.31 7.26
C LEU A 705 -0.01 -39.84 6.12
N GLN A 706 0.60 -40.38 5.05
CA GLN A 706 -0.14 -41.02 3.96
C GLN A 706 -0.99 -42.18 4.47
N THR A 707 -0.42 -43.04 5.32
CA THR A 707 -1.18 -44.14 5.94
C THR A 707 -2.37 -43.61 6.75
N ALA A 708 -2.18 -42.58 7.56
CA ALA A 708 -3.27 -41.97 8.33
C ALA A 708 -4.31 -41.28 7.45
N PHE A 709 -3.90 -40.66 6.34
CA PHE A 709 -4.78 -40.06 5.34
C PHE A 709 -5.69 -41.13 4.72
N ASP A 710 -5.12 -42.26 4.32
CA ASP A 710 -5.86 -43.39 3.76
C ASP A 710 -6.85 -43.96 4.77
N ARG A 711 -6.46 -44.09 6.04
CA ARG A 711 -7.41 -44.50 7.11
C ARG A 711 -8.53 -43.50 7.36
N CYS A 712 -8.28 -42.21 7.16
CA CYS A 712 -9.36 -41.22 7.20
C CYS A 712 -10.34 -41.43 6.04
N ASN A 713 -9.84 -41.73 4.82
CA ASN A 713 -10.68 -42.07 3.67
C ASN A 713 -11.50 -43.34 3.92
N ASP A 714 -10.85 -44.42 4.35
CA ASP A 714 -11.51 -45.69 4.69
C ASP A 714 -12.71 -45.48 5.63
N TYR A 715 -12.54 -44.64 6.66
CA TYR A 715 -13.62 -44.32 7.58
C TYR A 715 -14.71 -43.44 6.94
N LEU A 716 -14.32 -42.38 6.23
CA LEU A 716 -15.26 -41.45 5.59
C LEU A 716 -16.11 -42.12 4.52
N ASP A 717 -15.56 -43.07 3.77
CA ASP A 717 -16.25 -43.80 2.71
C ASP A 717 -17.36 -44.71 3.23
N THR A 718 -17.34 -45.04 4.53
CA THR A 718 -18.46 -45.76 5.20
C THR A 718 -19.60 -44.86 5.65
N LYS A 719 -19.59 -43.59 5.23
CA LYS A 719 -20.52 -42.57 5.69
C LYS A 719 -21.06 -41.79 4.50
N VAL A 720 -22.38 -41.66 4.43
CA VAL A 720 -23.03 -40.75 3.48
C VAL A 720 -23.10 -39.36 4.11
N GLU A 721 -22.32 -38.39 3.62
CA GLU A 721 -22.19 -37.06 4.23
C GLU A 721 -23.56 -36.36 4.42
N ALA A 722 -24.45 -36.47 3.42
CA ALA A 722 -25.79 -35.89 3.50
C ALA A 722 -26.61 -36.43 4.69
N ASP A 723 -26.45 -37.72 5.02
CA ASP A 723 -27.17 -38.34 6.12
C ASP A 723 -26.53 -38.04 7.47
N ILE A 724 -25.20 -37.90 7.52
CA ILE A 724 -24.52 -37.45 8.72
C ILE A 724 -24.89 -36.00 9.06
N ASN A 725 -24.96 -35.11 8.07
CA ASN A 725 -25.31 -33.71 8.29
C ASN A 725 -26.77 -33.50 8.74
N LYS A 726 -27.65 -34.49 8.55
CA LYS A 726 -29.01 -34.50 9.13
C LYS A 726 -29.03 -34.91 10.61
N LYS A 727 -27.97 -35.54 11.13
CA LYS A 727 -27.90 -35.97 12.54
C LYS A 727 -27.65 -34.78 13.47
N SER A 728 -28.02 -34.94 14.74
CA SER A 728 -27.69 -33.94 15.77
C SER A 728 -26.17 -33.72 15.86
N LYS A 729 -25.77 -32.45 16.00
CA LYS A 729 -24.36 -32.06 16.22
C LYS A 729 -23.76 -32.67 17.49
N SER A 730 -24.60 -33.06 18.46
CA SER A 730 -24.17 -33.75 19.68
C SER A 730 -23.94 -35.25 19.48
N SER A 731 -24.45 -35.85 18.40
CA SER A 731 -24.33 -37.29 18.15
C SER A 731 -22.89 -37.71 17.87
N ASN A 732 -22.51 -38.90 18.34
CA ASN A 732 -21.16 -39.44 18.11
C ASN A 732 -20.87 -39.62 16.61
N ALA A 733 -21.87 -40.05 15.81
CA ALA A 733 -21.71 -40.19 14.36
C ALA A 733 -21.35 -38.86 13.68
N TYR A 734 -22.05 -37.76 14.03
CA TYR A 734 -21.72 -36.42 13.53
C TYR A 734 -20.32 -35.99 13.97
N LYS A 735 -20.01 -36.10 15.27
CA LYS A 735 -18.72 -35.69 15.82
C LYS A 735 -17.56 -36.43 15.14
N ARG A 736 -17.64 -37.76 15.04
CA ARG A 736 -16.57 -38.59 14.45
C ARG A 736 -16.35 -38.29 12.98
N PHE A 737 -17.42 -38.15 12.19
CA PHE A 737 -17.32 -37.78 10.78
C PHE A 737 -16.59 -36.45 10.58
N HIS A 738 -16.99 -35.42 11.33
CA HIS A 738 -16.34 -34.11 11.23
C HIS A 738 -14.92 -34.11 11.81
N MET A 739 -14.63 -34.89 12.86
CA MET A 739 -13.27 -35.09 13.35
C MET A 739 -12.37 -35.76 12.29
N ALA A 740 -12.85 -36.82 11.62
CA ALA A 740 -12.11 -37.50 10.56
C ALA A 740 -11.88 -36.60 9.34
N LYS A 741 -12.92 -35.87 8.90
CA LYS A 741 -12.82 -34.90 7.79
C LYS A 741 -11.84 -33.78 8.11
N ASN A 742 -11.87 -33.25 9.33
CA ASN A 742 -10.92 -32.24 9.78
C ASN A 742 -9.48 -32.78 9.83
N MET A 743 -9.28 -34.02 10.31
CA MET A 743 -7.95 -34.63 10.35
C MET A 743 -7.40 -34.94 8.97
N LYS A 744 -8.21 -35.47 8.05
CA LYS A 744 -7.83 -35.66 6.63
C LYS A 744 -7.29 -34.35 6.04
N ASN A 745 -8.04 -33.27 6.19
CA ASN A 745 -7.65 -31.95 5.67
C ASN A 745 -6.39 -31.41 6.34
N ARG A 746 -6.18 -31.69 7.63
CA ARG A 746 -4.97 -31.29 8.35
C ARG A 746 -3.76 -32.09 7.87
N ILE A 747 -3.87 -33.42 7.77
CA ILE A 747 -2.81 -34.29 7.27
C ILE A 747 -2.35 -33.84 5.90
N GLN A 748 -3.28 -33.56 4.97
CA GLN A 748 -2.92 -33.05 3.64
C GLN A 748 -2.09 -31.78 3.73
N LYS A 749 -2.50 -30.80 4.55
CA LYS A 749 -1.73 -29.56 4.75
C LYS A 749 -0.35 -29.82 5.35
N THR A 750 -0.24 -30.75 6.28
CA THR A 750 1.05 -31.15 6.88
C THR A 750 1.95 -31.80 5.83
N MET A 751 1.41 -32.65 4.96
CA MET A 751 2.15 -33.24 3.84
C MET A 751 2.61 -32.18 2.83
N ASP A 752 1.72 -31.25 2.45
CA ASP A 752 2.05 -30.13 1.57
C ASP A 752 3.18 -29.26 2.15
N ALA A 753 3.12 -28.98 3.46
CA ALA A 753 4.17 -28.25 4.18
C ALA A 753 5.50 -29.01 4.19
N LEU A 754 5.49 -30.34 4.41
CA LEU A 754 6.69 -31.18 4.36
C LEU A 754 7.36 -31.18 2.99
N HIS A 755 6.58 -31.27 1.91
CA HIS A 755 7.10 -31.12 0.55
C HIS A 755 7.67 -29.71 0.32
N GLY A 756 6.96 -28.68 0.79
CA GLY A 756 7.40 -27.28 0.71
C GLY A 756 8.73 -27.02 1.41
N ILE A 757 8.99 -27.67 2.56
CA ILE A 757 10.26 -27.55 3.29
C ILE A 757 11.44 -28.03 2.43
N THR A 758 11.34 -29.23 1.84
CA THR A 758 12.39 -29.81 1.00
C THR A 758 12.62 -28.94 -0.24
N GLU A 759 11.55 -28.58 -0.95
CA GLU A 759 11.61 -27.73 -2.15
C GLU A 759 12.30 -26.38 -1.88
N LYS A 760 11.97 -25.72 -0.76
CA LYS A 760 12.58 -24.44 -0.40
C LYS A 760 14.04 -24.59 0.03
N ALA A 761 14.39 -25.67 0.75
CA ALA A 761 15.77 -25.94 1.13
C ALA A 761 16.67 -26.17 -0.09
N ASP A 762 16.19 -26.94 -1.07
CA ASP A 762 16.90 -27.17 -2.33
C ASP A 762 17.10 -25.85 -3.11
N ARG A 763 16.08 -25.00 -3.18
CA ARG A 763 16.20 -23.66 -3.78
C ARG A 763 17.17 -22.74 -3.06
N VAL A 764 17.24 -22.79 -1.73
CA VAL A 764 18.23 -22.01 -0.98
C VAL A 764 19.64 -22.42 -1.41
N ALA A 765 19.91 -23.72 -1.62
CA ALA A 765 21.20 -24.18 -2.11
C ALA A 765 21.49 -23.72 -3.55
N GLU A 766 20.49 -23.79 -4.44
CA GLU A 766 20.57 -23.28 -5.82
C GLU A 766 20.89 -21.78 -5.83
N TYR A 767 20.11 -20.97 -5.11
CA TYR A 767 20.21 -19.52 -5.09
C TYR A 767 21.51 -19.03 -4.44
N LYS A 768 22.04 -19.73 -3.43
CA LYS A 768 23.37 -19.44 -2.89
C LYS A 768 24.47 -19.55 -3.94
N THR A 769 24.36 -20.52 -4.86
CA THR A 769 25.31 -20.69 -5.96
C THR A 769 25.19 -19.52 -6.94
N HIS A 770 23.96 -19.15 -7.29
CA HIS A 770 23.69 -18.05 -8.23
C HIS A 770 24.02 -16.65 -7.66
N LEU A 771 24.03 -16.49 -6.33
CA LEU A 771 24.31 -15.21 -5.67
C LEU A 771 25.67 -14.62 -6.08
N THR A 772 26.71 -15.46 -6.10
CA THR A 772 28.07 -15.03 -6.50
C THR A 772 28.13 -14.61 -7.97
N GLU A 773 27.40 -15.31 -8.83
CA GLU A 773 27.34 -15.00 -10.27
C GLU A 773 26.65 -13.66 -10.51
N MET A 774 25.47 -13.46 -9.91
CA MET A 774 24.70 -12.23 -10.05
C MET A 774 25.41 -11.02 -9.42
N ASP A 775 26.15 -11.20 -8.32
CA ASP A 775 26.99 -10.15 -7.74
C ASP A 775 28.06 -9.68 -8.74
N HIS A 776 28.74 -10.61 -9.40
CA HIS A 776 29.72 -10.28 -10.44
C HIS A 776 29.10 -9.57 -11.65
N ILE A 777 27.95 -10.07 -12.14
CA ILE A 777 27.21 -9.46 -13.25
C ILE A 777 26.80 -8.03 -12.89
N SER A 778 26.19 -7.83 -11.72
CA SER A 778 25.69 -6.54 -11.26
C SER A 778 26.82 -5.52 -11.16
N ASN A 779 27.95 -5.90 -10.56
CA ASN A 779 29.12 -5.04 -10.44
C ASN A 779 29.72 -4.65 -11.81
N LYS A 780 29.84 -5.62 -12.72
CA LYS A 780 30.34 -5.37 -14.08
C LYS A 780 29.43 -4.41 -14.86
N GLU A 781 28.12 -4.59 -14.76
CA GLU A 781 27.13 -3.72 -15.40
C GLU A 781 27.14 -2.31 -14.82
N PHE A 782 27.18 -2.17 -13.49
CA PHE A 782 27.25 -0.87 -12.83
C PHE A 782 28.51 -0.08 -13.25
N ILE A 783 29.68 -0.74 -13.33
CA ILE A 783 30.91 -0.12 -13.84
C ILE A 783 30.74 0.32 -15.30
N LYS A 784 30.08 -0.50 -16.14
CA LYS A 784 29.82 -0.18 -17.54
C LYS A 784 28.93 1.05 -17.67
N ILE A 785 27.84 1.13 -16.89
CA ILE A 785 26.95 2.29 -16.83
C ILE A 785 27.75 3.53 -16.42
N GLY A 786 28.56 3.44 -15.36
CA GLY A 786 29.37 4.58 -14.90
C GLY A 786 30.40 5.06 -15.92
N LYS A 787 30.98 4.16 -16.72
CA LYS A 787 31.87 4.53 -17.83
C LYS A 787 31.11 5.24 -18.96
N ALA A 788 29.94 4.72 -19.35
CA ALA A 788 29.10 5.32 -20.38
C ALA A 788 28.62 6.71 -19.96
N PHE A 789 28.18 6.84 -18.71
CA PHE A 789 27.76 8.10 -18.11
C PHE A 789 28.88 9.15 -18.13
N ARG A 790 30.09 8.82 -17.66
CA ARG A 790 31.23 9.76 -17.72
C ARG A 790 31.58 10.20 -19.14
N ALA A 791 31.53 9.28 -20.10
CA ALA A 791 31.77 9.61 -21.50
C ALA A 791 30.71 10.58 -22.06
N GLN A 792 29.44 10.35 -21.72
CA GLN A 792 28.34 11.25 -22.09
C GLN A 792 28.47 12.61 -21.39
N HIS A 793 28.83 12.65 -20.11
CA HIS A 793 29.03 13.89 -19.36
C HIS A 793 30.14 14.75 -19.97
N VAL A 794 31.30 14.17 -20.27
CA VAL A 794 32.40 14.88 -20.95
C VAL A 794 31.99 15.41 -22.33
N LYS A 795 31.13 14.67 -23.05
CA LYS A 795 30.59 15.14 -24.34
C LYS A 795 29.66 16.34 -24.13
N ASN A 796 28.76 16.28 -23.16
CA ASN A 796 27.84 17.36 -22.81
C ASN A 796 28.59 18.62 -22.34
N GLU A 797 29.62 18.48 -21.49
CA GLU A 797 30.46 19.59 -21.02
C GLU A 797 31.16 20.30 -22.19
N LYS A 798 31.69 19.55 -23.16
CA LYS A 798 32.30 20.12 -24.37
C LYS A 798 31.28 20.87 -25.24
N GLU A 799 30.06 20.34 -25.36
CA GLU A 799 28.99 20.99 -26.11
C GLU A 799 28.52 22.29 -25.44
N VAL A 800 28.36 22.28 -24.11
CA VAL A 800 28.05 23.48 -23.33
C VAL A 800 29.16 24.53 -23.42
N ALA A 801 30.41 24.11 -23.30
CA ALA A 801 31.56 25.01 -23.47
C ALA A 801 31.58 25.65 -24.87
N LYS A 802 31.24 24.87 -25.92
CA LYS A 802 31.12 25.38 -27.28
C LYS A 802 29.99 26.40 -27.42
N ILE A 803 28.80 26.12 -26.89
CA ILE A 803 27.65 27.05 -26.92
C ILE A 803 27.96 28.34 -26.16
N ASN A 804 28.61 28.25 -25.00
CA ASN A 804 28.99 29.43 -24.22
C ASN A 804 30.03 30.28 -24.96
N ALA A 805 31.04 29.66 -25.58
CA ALA A 805 32.00 30.37 -26.43
C ALA A 805 31.32 31.06 -27.63
N GLU A 806 30.34 30.42 -28.27
CA GLU A 806 29.55 31.03 -29.35
C GLU A 806 28.73 32.24 -28.86
N LYS A 807 28.11 32.16 -27.67
CA LYS A 807 27.38 33.27 -27.05
C LYS A 807 28.30 34.43 -26.67
N GLU A 808 29.46 34.15 -26.10
CA GLU A 808 30.47 35.17 -25.78
C GLU A 808 30.97 35.88 -27.04
N ASN A 809 31.25 35.12 -28.11
CA ASN A 809 31.63 35.70 -29.41
C ASN A 809 30.51 36.57 -30.00
N GLN A 810 29.25 36.14 -29.93
CA GLN A 810 28.11 36.95 -30.39
C GLN A 810 27.94 38.23 -29.56
N ALA A 811 28.13 38.16 -28.23
CA ALA A 811 28.08 39.32 -27.35
C ALA A 811 29.22 40.32 -27.64
N GLN A 812 30.43 39.82 -27.89
CA GLN A 812 31.58 40.65 -28.31
C GLN A 812 31.35 41.32 -29.67
N GLN A 813 30.80 40.60 -30.66
CA GLN A 813 30.43 41.17 -31.96
C GLN A 813 29.34 42.26 -31.84
N ALA A 814 28.33 42.03 -30.99
CA ALA A 814 27.29 43.02 -30.73
C ALA A 814 27.85 44.30 -30.06
N GLN A 815 28.79 44.15 -29.11
CA GLN A 815 29.48 45.29 -28.50
C GLN A 815 30.33 46.08 -29.52
N GLN A 816 31.03 45.39 -30.43
CA GLN A 816 31.79 46.05 -31.49
C GLN A 816 30.89 46.82 -32.47
N MET A 817 29.72 46.29 -32.82
CA MET A 817 28.75 47.01 -33.68
C MET A 817 28.16 48.25 -33.00
N GLN A 818 28.07 48.29 -31.67
CA GLN A 818 27.64 49.47 -30.92
C GLN A 818 28.73 50.55 -30.80
N GLN A 819 29.99 50.20 -31.05
CA GLN A 819 31.12 51.14 -31.02
C GLN A 819 31.41 51.78 -32.40
N VAL A 820 30.60 51.51 -33.43
CA VAL A 820 30.70 52.21 -34.72
C VAL A 820 30.29 53.69 -34.51
N PRO A 821 31.19 54.67 -34.77
CA PRO A 821 30.90 56.07 -34.50
C PRO A 821 29.67 56.52 -35.29
N GLN A 822 28.72 57.19 -34.63
CA GLN A 822 27.70 57.97 -35.33
C GLN A 822 28.42 59.04 -36.15
N VAL A 823 28.57 58.80 -37.44
CA VAL A 823 29.01 59.81 -38.40
C VAL A 823 27.93 60.91 -38.37
N GLN A 824 28.21 61.98 -37.64
CA GLN A 824 27.43 63.21 -37.70
C GLN A 824 27.51 63.73 -39.13
N HIS A 825 26.43 63.58 -39.89
CA HIS A 825 26.25 64.35 -41.12
C HIS A 825 26.08 65.82 -40.73
N VAL A 826 27.18 66.57 -40.83
CA VAL A 826 27.16 68.03 -40.88
C VAL A 826 26.67 68.42 -42.27
N GLN A 827 25.51 69.08 -42.32
CA GLN A 827 25.03 69.86 -43.47
C GLN A 827 25.69 71.22 -43.49
#